data_AF-A0A7S3FV78-F1
#
_entry.id   AF-A0A7S3FV78-F1
#
_cell.length_a   1.000
_cell.length_b   1.000
_cell.length_c   1.000
_cell.angle_alpha   90.00
_cell.angle_beta   90.00
_cell.angle_gamma   90.00
#
_symmetry.space_group_name_H-M   'P 1'
#
loop_
_entity.id
_entity.type
_entity.pdbx_description
1 polymer ?
#
loop_
_entity_poly.entity_id
_entity_poly.type
_entity_poly.pdbx_seq_one_letter_code
_entity_poly.pdbx_strand_id
1 'polypeptide(L)'
;MLGPKCLPGYSGVFCQACPVGTFKNDYSYGRCIDCQNKPSHSVYTDEAESSSVCSYECKNLEIYERSVHNRDCLDPLSLEFQRMGGALPFFLLLLVFLWVALVIFVIIMYKSDVMRIDFKNHPDKIFRAWQDLDESARGRTTDADFAINDATVWCHTHRCYLVGRNSLEFPWVIPKDFPRDALKKEDLDRLVSFIDDYNEKLKYGTMDRFVVYFARYCLRPFSKQLEMYVRMDNFGRLQQALYRHFPPQFWGDKGNNLSLRLGCSRNDYALAYLDFIDFGRNQKTWKGVQLPSSFLCSGKGTFNHPYAVEYASDPLVKSLVLIKYDYLKDKLPVFFENFNSQLSKLSFQKLQHQIMRDLAKTVRWVENANRCLFNHFGVKCVLFIVENQYKEVNEGAFEQRRRSFPLESVFFEAFPDMYNQLVAYLRHKVSAEKSEIKIVLKFKAFDHRKQLLTSLRLNNMKPEKGKTKYRDAISRNESVLFDESDSQLNEERLLLVNDAQATTLPLMPDAKSDDQIDSTVDNSSKEEASFTGVPGLEGVKVIVHGTTHKLVDASLRAFSTTIESSKSFEAALRKPRRKMKHRAMEAKSVVNAFYMLFFKNVGSASMTKDPTQMIMVYSLTLALDLLLLTSITLEILSPEDDYENMTIFGWAFLLFYPLVPYLAPLVGVLGALRKDISLMRALGNLNSFAIAFNVFISCLLCLFWHDDPAYLLMFLVFVLNKMVISAVSARLRQYMANPRFASNQHKLQKMMRSQRAKKEQ
;
A
#
# COMPACT_ATOMS: atom_id res chain seq x y z
N MET A 1 26.43 -73.45 -67.22
CA MET A 1 26.48 -73.39 -65.75
C MET A 1 25.72 -72.14 -65.32
N LEU A 2 24.51 -72.28 -64.77
CA LEU A 2 23.88 -71.16 -64.05
C LEU A 2 24.71 -70.93 -62.78
N GLY A 3 25.08 -69.68 -62.49
CA GLY A 3 25.85 -69.34 -61.29
C GLY A 3 25.12 -69.70 -59.99
N PRO A 4 25.72 -69.42 -58.82
CA PRO A 4 25.02 -69.47 -57.55
C PRO A 4 23.98 -68.35 -57.45
N LYS A 5 22.79 -68.66 -56.91
CA LYS A 5 21.74 -67.66 -56.62
C LYS A 5 22.26 -66.65 -55.58
N CYS A 6 21.74 -65.44 -55.61
CA CYS A 6 22.21 -64.36 -54.71
C CYS A 6 21.53 -64.41 -53.35
N LEU A 7 22.26 -63.99 -52.32
CA LEU A 7 21.76 -63.79 -50.96
C LEU A 7 20.69 -62.67 -50.93
N PRO A 8 19.79 -62.67 -49.93
CA PRO A 8 18.90 -61.54 -49.67
C PRO A 8 19.70 -60.21 -49.62
N GLY A 9 19.13 -59.15 -50.18
CA GLY A 9 19.81 -57.87 -50.39
C GLY A 9 20.66 -57.76 -51.65
N TYR A 10 20.81 -58.82 -52.47
CA TYR A 10 21.64 -58.82 -53.67
C TYR A 10 20.87 -59.29 -54.93
N SER A 11 21.14 -58.66 -56.08
CA SER A 11 20.44 -58.89 -57.35
C SER A 11 21.37 -59.01 -58.56
N GLY A 12 20.83 -59.54 -59.66
CA GLY A 12 21.53 -59.71 -60.92
C GLY A 12 22.45 -60.93 -60.99
N VAL A 13 23.08 -61.13 -62.15
CA VAL A 13 23.94 -62.29 -62.42
C VAL A 13 25.26 -62.24 -61.63
N PHE A 14 25.67 -61.04 -61.20
CA PHE A 14 26.89 -60.80 -60.43
C PHE A 14 26.64 -60.56 -58.94
N CYS A 15 25.42 -60.77 -58.44
CA CYS A 15 25.03 -60.52 -57.05
C CYS A 15 25.51 -59.16 -56.54
N GLN A 16 25.09 -58.09 -57.21
CA GLN A 16 25.35 -56.72 -56.76
C GLN A 16 24.37 -56.34 -55.65
N ALA A 17 24.83 -55.52 -54.70
CA ALA A 17 23.99 -55.00 -53.62
C ALA A 17 22.79 -54.24 -54.20
N CYS A 18 21.62 -54.43 -53.59
CA CYS A 18 20.45 -53.65 -53.94
C CYS A 18 20.71 -52.16 -53.61
N PRO A 19 20.40 -51.24 -54.54
CA PRO A 19 20.63 -49.81 -54.32
C PRO A 19 19.77 -49.26 -53.19
N VAL A 20 20.21 -48.16 -52.58
CA VAL A 20 19.51 -47.47 -51.49
C VAL A 20 18.04 -47.23 -51.82
N GLY A 21 17.16 -47.60 -50.90
CA GLY A 21 15.71 -47.50 -51.08
C GLY A 21 15.07 -48.66 -51.84
N THR A 22 15.82 -49.74 -52.08
CA THR A 22 15.29 -51.02 -52.59
C THR A 22 15.73 -52.18 -51.71
N PHE A 23 14.93 -53.24 -51.67
CA PHE A 23 15.20 -54.44 -50.88
C PHE A 23 14.98 -55.73 -51.68
N LYS A 24 15.49 -56.83 -51.14
CA LYS A 24 15.17 -58.17 -51.63
C LYS A 24 15.28 -59.22 -50.53
N ASN A 25 14.24 -60.02 -50.35
CA ASN A 25 14.12 -60.97 -49.24
C ASN A 25 14.36 -62.44 -49.63
N ASP A 26 14.44 -62.77 -50.91
CA ASP A 26 14.51 -64.14 -51.41
C ASP A 26 15.89 -64.50 -52.00
N TYR A 27 16.23 -65.79 -51.92
CA TYR A 27 17.47 -66.33 -52.48
C TYR A 27 17.29 -66.66 -53.97
N SER A 28 17.39 -65.65 -54.84
CA SER A 28 17.11 -65.77 -56.29
C SER A 28 17.94 -64.81 -57.15
N TYR A 29 17.72 -64.82 -58.47
CA TYR A 29 18.24 -63.80 -59.40
C TYR A 29 17.28 -62.63 -59.62
N GLY A 30 16.19 -62.56 -58.86
CA GLY A 30 15.16 -61.52 -58.98
C GLY A 30 15.70 -60.11 -58.79
N ARG A 31 14.95 -59.12 -59.31
CA ARG A 31 15.24 -57.68 -59.20
C ARG A 31 14.94 -57.17 -57.78
N CYS A 32 15.62 -56.10 -57.36
CA CYS A 32 15.29 -55.40 -56.11
C CYS A 32 13.94 -54.69 -56.24
N ILE A 33 13.22 -54.58 -55.12
CA ILE A 33 11.88 -53.98 -55.02
C ILE A 33 11.97 -52.69 -54.21
N ASP A 34 11.23 -51.64 -54.60
CA ASP A 34 11.26 -50.36 -53.89
C ASP A 34 10.68 -50.45 -52.46
N CYS A 35 11.35 -49.78 -51.52
CA CYS A 35 10.89 -49.65 -50.15
C CYS A 35 9.80 -48.56 -50.02
N GLN A 36 8.81 -48.77 -49.16
CA GLN A 36 7.69 -47.83 -48.94
C GLN A 36 7.51 -47.38 -47.47
N ASN A 37 8.40 -47.81 -46.58
CA ASN A 37 8.26 -47.65 -45.13
C ASN A 37 8.72 -46.28 -44.57
N LYS A 38 9.19 -45.35 -45.41
CA LYS A 38 9.75 -44.08 -44.95
C LYS A 38 8.68 -42.96 -44.83
N PRO A 39 8.74 -42.09 -43.81
CA PRO A 39 7.87 -40.92 -43.71
C PRO A 39 8.24 -39.78 -44.69
N SER A 40 7.35 -38.79 -44.87
CA SER A 40 7.49 -37.73 -45.89
C SER A 40 8.80 -36.90 -45.78
N HIS A 41 9.33 -36.72 -44.58
CA HIS A 41 10.54 -35.93 -44.30
C HIS A 41 11.78 -36.80 -44.02
N SER A 42 11.94 -37.93 -44.71
CA SER A 42 13.10 -38.82 -44.55
C SER A 42 13.73 -39.30 -45.86
N VAL A 43 14.93 -39.88 -45.75
CA VAL A 43 15.74 -40.46 -46.85
C VAL A 43 16.24 -41.83 -46.41
N TYR A 44 16.24 -42.78 -47.35
CA TYR A 44 16.83 -44.10 -47.15
C TYR A 44 18.36 -44.01 -47.07
N THR A 45 19.00 -44.81 -46.21
CA THR A 45 20.44 -44.69 -45.95
C THR A 45 21.25 -45.89 -46.40
N ASP A 46 20.71 -47.10 -46.26
CA ASP A 46 21.51 -48.33 -46.34
C ASP A 46 21.31 -49.05 -47.68
N GLU A 47 22.38 -49.71 -48.15
CA GLU A 47 22.36 -50.61 -49.31
C GLU A 47 22.22 -52.07 -48.86
N ALA A 48 21.89 -52.95 -49.81
CA ALA A 48 21.75 -54.40 -49.59
C ALA A 48 20.70 -54.81 -48.53
N GLU A 49 19.59 -54.09 -48.45
CA GLU A 49 18.51 -54.38 -47.51
C GLU A 49 17.82 -55.72 -47.82
N SER A 50 17.77 -56.60 -46.81
CA SER A 50 17.18 -57.94 -46.94
C SER A 50 15.69 -57.99 -46.59
N SER A 51 15.09 -56.86 -46.21
CA SER A 51 13.70 -56.75 -45.72
C SER A 51 12.99 -55.55 -46.33
N SER A 52 11.66 -55.63 -46.42
CA SER A 52 10.81 -54.52 -46.88
C SER A 52 10.83 -53.29 -45.96
N VAL A 53 11.41 -53.41 -44.76
CA VAL A 53 11.60 -52.32 -43.80
C VAL A 53 13.02 -51.79 -43.92
N CYS A 54 13.23 -50.89 -44.87
CA CYS A 54 14.55 -50.33 -45.17
C CYS A 54 14.92 -49.20 -44.21
N SER A 55 16.20 -49.08 -43.88
CA SER A 55 16.73 -48.09 -42.95
C SER A 55 16.63 -46.68 -43.51
N TYR A 56 16.14 -45.75 -42.69
CA TYR A 56 15.95 -44.34 -43.07
C TYR A 56 16.36 -43.38 -41.95
N GLU A 57 16.74 -42.17 -42.37
CA GLU A 57 17.01 -41.04 -41.48
C GLU A 57 16.16 -39.83 -41.87
N CYS A 58 15.80 -39.00 -40.88
CA CYS A 58 15.08 -37.76 -41.12
C CYS A 58 15.96 -36.78 -41.91
N LYS A 59 15.38 -36.11 -42.90
CA LYS A 59 16.04 -35.03 -43.66
C LYS A 59 16.40 -33.90 -42.71
N ASN A 60 17.50 -33.21 -42.98
CA ASN A 60 17.92 -32.00 -42.25
C ASN A 60 17.96 -32.20 -40.73
N LEU A 61 18.95 -32.97 -40.27
CA LEU A 61 19.24 -33.24 -38.85
C LEU A 61 19.46 -31.99 -37.97
N GLU A 62 19.56 -30.80 -38.57
CA GLU A 62 19.56 -29.51 -37.86
C GLU A 62 18.16 -29.11 -37.35
N ILE A 63 17.10 -29.57 -38.03
CA ILE A 63 15.70 -29.19 -37.77
C ILE A 63 14.93 -30.37 -37.15
N TYR A 64 15.19 -31.59 -37.62
CA TYR A 64 14.47 -32.79 -37.19
C TYR A 64 15.34 -33.66 -36.28
N GLU A 65 14.76 -34.15 -35.17
CA GLU A 65 15.42 -35.10 -34.26
C GLU A 65 15.66 -36.44 -34.97
N ARG A 66 16.69 -37.20 -34.59
CA ARG A 66 17.03 -38.49 -35.23
C ARG A 66 15.84 -39.44 -35.25
N SER A 67 15.76 -40.29 -36.28
CA SER A 67 14.69 -41.29 -36.47
C SER A 67 14.51 -42.25 -35.29
N VAL A 68 15.55 -42.43 -34.46
CA VAL A 68 15.51 -43.20 -33.20
C VAL A 68 14.55 -42.56 -32.16
N HIS A 69 14.44 -41.24 -32.13
CA HIS A 69 13.60 -40.48 -31.18
C HIS A 69 12.38 -39.82 -31.84
N ASN A 70 12.33 -39.79 -33.17
CA ASN A 70 11.28 -39.24 -34.00
C ASN A 70 11.03 -40.18 -35.20
N ARG A 71 10.39 -41.33 -34.93
CA ARG A 71 10.13 -42.38 -35.92
C ARG A 71 9.40 -41.85 -37.16
N ASP A 72 8.46 -40.94 -36.96
CA ASP A 72 7.61 -40.41 -38.02
C ASP A 72 8.23 -39.17 -38.71
N CYS A 73 9.44 -38.76 -38.33
CA CYS A 73 10.12 -37.54 -38.78
C CYS A 73 9.20 -36.31 -38.75
N LEU A 74 8.39 -36.22 -37.69
CA LEU A 74 7.43 -35.16 -37.45
C LEU A 74 8.15 -33.84 -37.13
N ASP A 75 7.48 -32.73 -37.42
CA ASP A 75 7.97 -31.42 -37.00
C ASP A 75 8.01 -31.33 -35.45
N PRO A 76 8.86 -30.44 -34.89
CA PRO A 76 9.05 -30.37 -33.44
C PRO A 76 7.76 -30.13 -32.64
N LEU A 77 6.78 -29.45 -33.22
CA LEU A 77 5.52 -29.16 -32.55
C LEU A 77 4.62 -30.41 -32.51
N SER A 78 4.46 -31.10 -33.64
CA SER A 78 3.63 -32.32 -33.70
C SER A 78 4.24 -33.49 -32.92
N LEU A 79 5.57 -33.61 -32.89
CA LEU A 79 6.27 -34.59 -32.05
C LEU A 79 5.99 -34.37 -30.56
N GLU A 80 5.95 -33.12 -30.11
CA GLU A 80 5.66 -32.79 -28.71
C GLU A 80 4.19 -33.06 -28.36
N PHE A 81 3.26 -32.79 -29.28
CA PHE A 81 1.85 -33.18 -29.14
C PHE A 81 1.67 -34.70 -29.04
N GLN A 82 2.41 -35.48 -29.83
CA GLN A 82 2.37 -36.94 -29.78
C GLN A 82 2.94 -37.47 -28.46
N ARG A 83 4.03 -36.88 -27.95
CA ARG A 83 4.63 -37.22 -26.65
C ARG A 83 3.70 -36.93 -25.46
N MET A 84 2.85 -35.91 -25.56
CA MET A 84 1.85 -35.56 -24.54
C MET A 84 0.57 -36.41 -24.56
N GLY A 85 0.50 -37.46 -25.39
CA GLY A 85 -0.67 -38.33 -25.48
C GLY A 85 -1.80 -37.78 -26.37
N GLY A 86 -1.50 -36.82 -27.25
CA GLY A 86 -2.43 -36.24 -28.20
C GLY A 86 -3.29 -35.09 -27.63
N ALA A 87 -4.24 -34.62 -28.43
CA ALA A 87 -5.05 -33.43 -28.09
C ALA A 87 -6.10 -33.70 -26.98
N LEU A 88 -6.53 -34.95 -26.81
CA LEU A 88 -7.62 -35.32 -25.90
C LEU A 88 -7.33 -35.02 -24.41
N PRO A 89 -6.20 -35.44 -23.80
CA PRO A 89 -5.89 -35.13 -22.40
C PRO A 89 -5.72 -33.63 -22.12
N PHE A 90 -5.23 -32.87 -23.10
CA PHE A 90 -5.14 -31.41 -23.03
C PHE A 90 -6.53 -30.77 -22.89
N PHE A 91 -7.50 -31.18 -23.72
CA PHE A 91 -8.86 -30.64 -23.67
C PHE A 91 -9.63 -31.04 -22.41
N LEU A 92 -9.40 -32.25 -21.87
CA LEU A 92 -10.00 -32.67 -20.60
C LEU A 92 -9.50 -31.82 -19.42
N LEU A 93 -8.20 -31.52 -19.38
CA LEU A 93 -7.60 -30.70 -18.32
C LEU A 93 -8.11 -29.25 -18.39
N LEU A 94 -8.27 -28.72 -19.60
CA LEU A 94 -8.88 -27.41 -19.85
C LEU A 94 -10.34 -27.35 -19.35
N LEU A 95 -11.14 -28.40 -19.61
CA LEU A 95 -12.53 -28.48 -19.17
C LEU A 95 -12.69 -28.48 -17.64
N VAL A 96 -11.86 -29.26 -16.93
CA VAL A 96 -11.88 -29.31 -15.46
C VAL A 96 -11.54 -27.94 -14.87
N PHE A 97 -10.54 -27.25 -15.43
CA PHE A 97 -10.15 -25.92 -14.97
C PHE A 97 -11.26 -24.90 -15.15
N LEU A 98 -11.91 -24.86 -16.32
CA LEU A 98 -13.01 -23.93 -16.60
C LEU A 98 -14.20 -24.17 -15.65
N TRP A 99 -14.47 -25.42 -15.31
CA TRP A 99 -15.50 -25.78 -14.34
C TRP A 99 -15.19 -25.25 -12.93
N VAL A 100 -13.94 -25.41 -12.47
CA VAL A 100 -13.51 -24.89 -11.17
C VAL A 100 -13.59 -23.37 -11.14
N ALA A 101 -13.12 -22.68 -12.18
CA ALA A 101 -13.16 -21.23 -12.28
C ALA A 101 -14.60 -20.66 -12.26
N LEU A 102 -15.56 -21.36 -12.87
CA LEU A 102 -16.97 -20.95 -12.88
C LEU A 102 -17.59 -20.99 -11.47
N VAL A 103 -17.38 -22.08 -10.72
CA VAL A 103 -17.92 -22.25 -9.35
C VAL A 103 -17.42 -21.14 -8.43
N ILE A 104 -16.13 -20.91 -8.53
CA ILE A 104 -15.34 -19.87 -7.89
C ILE A 104 -15.98 -18.49 -8.15
N PHE A 105 -16.14 -18.10 -9.41
CA PHE A 105 -16.73 -16.82 -9.80
C PHE A 105 -18.16 -16.62 -9.27
N VAL A 106 -18.99 -17.67 -9.32
CA VAL A 106 -20.39 -17.63 -8.85
C VAL A 106 -20.48 -17.39 -7.34
N ILE A 107 -19.64 -18.06 -6.53
CA ILE A 107 -19.62 -17.89 -5.06
C ILE A 107 -19.33 -16.44 -4.67
N ILE A 108 -18.47 -15.81 -5.44
CA ILE A 108 -17.92 -14.52 -5.14
C ILE A 108 -18.85 -13.39 -5.60
N MET A 109 -19.41 -13.51 -6.81
CA MET A 109 -20.47 -12.62 -7.29
C MET A 109 -21.64 -12.61 -6.31
N TYR A 110 -21.99 -13.79 -5.79
CA TYR A 110 -23.01 -13.92 -4.76
C TYR A 110 -22.63 -13.18 -3.46
N LYS A 111 -21.38 -13.28 -2.97
CA LYS A 111 -20.93 -12.56 -1.77
C LYS A 111 -20.87 -11.04 -1.96
N SER A 112 -20.36 -10.58 -3.11
CA SER A 112 -20.21 -9.17 -3.46
C SER A 112 -21.56 -8.48 -3.61
N ASP A 113 -22.50 -9.11 -4.33
CA ASP A 113 -23.85 -8.60 -4.45
C ASP A 113 -24.56 -8.59 -3.09
N VAL A 114 -24.42 -9.63 -2.27
CA VAL A 114 -24.99 -9.64 -0.91
C VAL A 114 -24.45 -8.49 -0.06
N MET A 115 -23.14 -8.23 -0.05
CA MET A 115 -22.56 -7.11 0.71
C MET A 115 -23.03 -5.75 0.18
N ARG A 116 -23.01 -5.56 -1.14
CA ARG A 116 -23.42 -4.30 -1.78
C ARG A 116 -24.91 -4.00 -1.57
N ILE A 117 -25.74 -5.03 -1.68
CA ILE A 117 -27.19 -4.95 -1.43
C ILE A 117 -27.45 -4.69 0.05
N ASP A 118 -26.71 -5.30 0.97
CA ASP A 118 -26.92 -5.08 2.41
C ASP A 118 -26.53 -3.66 2.86
N PHE A 119 -25.44 -3.10 2.33
CA PHE A 119 -25.04 -1.70 2.58
C PHE A 119 -25.98 -0.67 1.94
N LYS A 120 -26.46 -0.93 0.72
CA LYS A 120 -27.32 0.00 -0.03
C LYS A 120 -28.77 -0.02 0.46
N ASN A 121 -29.28 -1.18 0.85
CA ASN A 121 -30.70 -1.33 1.20
C ASN A 121 -30.97 -1.17 2.70
N HIS A 122 -29.95 -1.19 3.55
CA HIS A 122 -30.12 -1.06 5.00
C HIS A 122 -29.16 -0.05 5.65
N PRO A 123 -29.08 1.23 5.21
CA PRO A 123 -28.40 2.27 6.00
C PRO A 123 -28.96 2.36 7.42
N ASP A 124 -30.22 1.98 7.61
CA ASP A 124 -30.88 1.83 8.90
C ASP A 124 -30.09 0.95 9.86
N LYS A 125 -29.51 -0.17 9.41
CA LYS A 125 -28.72 -1.07 10.28
C LYS A 125 -27.48 -0.37 10.87
N ILE A 126 -26.88 0.57 10.15
CA ILE A 126 -25.69 1.32 10.59
C ILE A 126 -26.04 2.31 11.72
N PHE A 127 -27.26 2.85 11.70
CA PHE A 127 -27.72 3.86 12.65
C PHE A 127 -28.85 3.39 13.58
N ARG A 128 -29.19 2.09 13.57
CA ARG A 128 -30.24 1.49 14.40
C ARG A 128 -30.07 1.84 15.87
N ALA A 129 -28.82 1.80 16.36
CA ALA A 129 -28.47 2.18 17.73
C ALA A 129 -28.77 3.64 18.11
N TRP A 130 -29.05 4.53 17.14
CA TRP A 130 -29.45 5.93 17.39
C TRP A 130 -30.94 6.18 17.14
N GLN A 131 -31.62 5.24 16.48
CA GLN A 131 -33.07 5.24 16.34
C GLN A 131 -33.74 4.54 17.52
N ASP A 132 -33.15 3.44 17.98
CA ASP A 132 -33.58 2.70 19.16
C ASP A 132 -33.03 3.42 20.40
N LEU A 133 -33.91 4.08 21.16
CA LEU A 133 -33.60 4.82 22.40
C LEU A 133 -33.17 3.92 23.57
N ASP A 134 -32.74 2.69 23.29
CA ASP A 134 -32.47 1.70 24.31
C ASP A 134 -31.09 1.92 24.94
N GLU A 135 -31.08 2.64 26.08
CA GLU A 135 -29.90 2.82 26.91
C GLU A 135 -29.52 1.53 27.69
N SER A 136 -30.29 0.44 27.58
CA SER A 136 -30.00 -0.83 28.28
C SER A 136 -28.70 -1.49 27.81
N ALA A 137 -28.24 -1.15 26.59
CA ALA A 137 -26.94 -1.56 26.06
C ALA A 137 -25.74 -0.86 26.74
N ARG A 138 -25.97 0.09 27.65
CA ARG A 138 -24.92 0.63 28.56
C ARG A 138 -24.55 -0.44 29.59
N GLY A 139 -23.66 -1.32 29.18
CA GLY A 139 -23.16 -2.45 29.97
C GLY A 139 -21.65 -2.40 30.14
N ARG A 140 -21.22 -2.86 31.31
CA ARG A 140 -19.84 -2.88 31.83
C ARG A 140 -18.82 -3.24 30.73
N THR A 141 -17.92 -2.32 30.43
CA THR A 141 -16.78 -2.59 29.54
C THR A 141 -15.93 -3.74 30.06
N THR A 142 -15.48 -4.60 29.15
CA THR A 142 -14.55 -5.69 29.46
C THR A 142 -13.12 -5.28 29.13
N ASP A 143 -12.14 -6.05 29.60
CA ASP A 143 -10.74 -5.87 29.25
C ASP A 143 -10.47 -6.12 27.75
N ALA A 144 -11.31 -6.92 27.09
CA ALA A 144 -11.21 -7.27 25.67
C ALA A 144 -11.89 -6.26 24.72
N ASP A 145 -12.98 -5.61 25.13
CA ASP A 145 -13.65 -4.57 24.34
C ASP A 145 -13.91 -3.31 25.16
N PHE A 146 -13.12 -2.29 24.84
CA PHE A 146 -12.98 -1.05 25.60
C PHE A 146 -13.09 0.19 24.68
N ALA A 147 -13.54 -0.01 23.44
CA ALA A 147 -13.79 1.08 22.50
C ALA A 147 -15.15 1.75 22.75
N ILE A 148 -15.35 2.95 22.20
CA ILE A 148 -16.68 3.57 22.17
C ILE A 148 -17.61 2.73 21.28
N ASN A 149 -18.84 2.57 21.73
CA ASN A 149 -19.95 2.01 20.95
C ASN A 149 -20.87 3.14 20.46
N ASP A 150 -21.65 2.86 19.41
CA ASP A 150 -22.59 3.82 18.82
C ASP A 150 -23.53 4.41 19.91
N ALA A 151 -24.02 3.60 20.86
CA ALA A 151 -24.88 4.06 21.95
C ALA A 151 -24.21 5.04 22.95
N THR A 152 -22.88 5.09 23.01
CA THR A 152 -22.10 5.92 23.96
C THR A 152 -21.61 7.24 23.37
N VAL A 153 -21.92 7.51 22.10
CA VAL A 153 -21.48 8.73 21.39
C VAL A 153 -22.01 10.00 22.03
N TRP A 154 -23.22 9.97 22.62
CA TRP A 154 -23.82 11.12 23.32
C TRP A 154 -23.00 11.58 24.53
N CYS A 155 -22.24 10.65 25.12
CA CYS A 155 -21.40 10.88 26.30
C CYS A 155 -19.98 11.32 25.90
N HIS A 156 -19.63 11.32 24.61
CA HIS A 156 -18.31 11.74 24.13
C HIS A 156 -18.04 13.21 24.43
N THR A 157 -16.83 13.52 24.89
CA THR A 157 -16.38 14.90 25.12
C THR A 157 -15.21 15.26 24.22
N HIS A 158 -14.13 14.48 24.27
CA HIS A 158 -12.88 14.79 23.58
C HIS A 158 -12.25 13.51 23.03
N ARG A 159 -11.52 13.65 21.92
CA ARG A 159 -10.68 12.59 21.34
C ARG A 159 -9.23 13.04 21.29
N CYS A 160 -8.33 12.19 21.75
CA CYS A 160 -6.89 12.36 21.63
C CYS A 160 -6.29 11.20 20.82
N TYR A 161 -5.72 11.47 19.65
CA TYR A 161 -5.07 10.41 18.89
C TYR A 161 -3.68 10.11 19.43
N LEU A 162 -3.33 8.83 19.42
CA LEU A 162 -1.96 8.40 19.66
C LEU A 162 -1.08 8.86 18.49
N VAL A 163 0.12 9.20 18.89
CA VAL A 163 1.15 9.79 18.06
C VAL A 163 2.01 8.63 17.54
N GLY A 164 2.38 8.64 16.25
CA GLY A 164 3.02 7.48 15.61
C GLY A 164 2.05 6.58 14.84
N ARG A 165 2.62 5.54 14.21
CA ARG A 165 1.94 4.67 13.23
C ARG A 165 1.95 3.18 13.60
N ASN A 166 2.23 2.86 14.86
CA ASN A 166 2.44 1.47 15.29
C ASN A 166 3.43 0.72 14.39
N SER A 167 4.55 1.34 14.07
CA SER A 167 5.57 0.75 13.21
C SER A 167 6.89 0.66 13.95
N LEU A 168 7.79 -0.21 13.51
CA LEU A 168 9.10 -0.40 14.14
C LEU A 168 9.90 0.91 14.26
N GLU A 169 9.75 1.81 13.29
CA GLU A 169 10.44 3.11 13.24
C GLU A 169 9.67 4.21 13.97
N PHE A 170 8.35 4.16 13.92
CA PHE A 170 7.44 5.09 14.57
C PHE A 170 6.47 4.31 15.47
N PRO A 171 6.92 3.87 16.65
CA PRO A 171 6.04 3.25 17.64
C PRO A 171 5.01 4.26 18.12
N TRP A 172 3.96 3.77 18.77
CA TRP A 172 3.00 4.68 19.38
C TRP A 172 3.59 5.39 20.60
N VAL A 173 3.18 6.65 20.74
CA VAL A 173 3.44 7.49 21.91
C VAL A 173 2.12 8.11 22.32
N ILE A 174 1.79 8.02 23.60
CA ILE A 174 0.62 8.69 24.15
C ILE A 174 1.06 10.12 24.52
N PRO A 175 0.48 11.16 23.89
CA PRO A 175 0.82 12.54 24.22
C PRO A 175 0.22 12.90 25.59
N LYS A 176 0.85 13.82 26.33
CA LYS A 176 0.30 14.33 27.61
C LYS A 176 -0.64 15.54 27.43
N ASP A 177 -0.91 15.92 26.19
CA ASP A 177 -1.70 17.11 25.83
C ASP A 177 -3.21 16.79 25.86
N PHE A 178 -3.81 16.76 27.05
CA PHE A 178 -5.26 16.56 27.22
C PHE A 178 -5.94 17.79 27.86
N PRO A 179 -7.23 18.04 27.54
CA PRO A 179 -8.01 19.06 28.25
C PRO A 179 -8.07 18.75 29.75
N ARG A 180 -7.82 19.76 30.60
CA ARG A 180 -7.79 19.58 32.06
C ARG A 180 -9.14 19.11 32.63
N ASP A 181 -10.23 19.48 31.97
CA ASP A 181 -11.59 19.14 32.39
C ASP A 181 -12.07 17.77 31.86
N ALA A 182 -11.21 17.05 31.12
CA ALA A 182 -11.60 15.77 30.51
C ALA A 182 -11.75 14.63 31.52
N LEU A 183 -11.04 14.70 32.65
CA LEU A 183 -11.06 13.71 33.73
C LEU A 183 -11.05 14.42 35.09
N LYS A 184 -11.43 13.68 36.14
CA LYS A 184 -11.20 14.13 37.52
C LYS A 184 -9.69 14.26 37.76
N LYS A 185 -9.26 15.22 38.58
CA LYS A 185 -7.85 15.50 38.83
C LYS A 185 -7.05 14.25 39.24
N GLU A 186 -7.60 13.43 40.13
CA GLU A 186 -6.97 12.18 40.57
C GLU A 186 -6.75 11.18 39.42
N ASP A 187 -7.74 11.02 38.54
CA ASP A 187 -7.65 10.11 37.40
C ASP A 187 -6.76 10.66 36.29
N LEU A 188 -6.70 11.99 36.15
CA LEU A 188 -5.75 12.66 35.25
C LEU A 188 -4.31 12.43 35.69
N ASP A 189 -4.01 12.57 36.99
CA ASP A 189 -2.69 12.32 37.55
C ASP A 189 -2.27 10.84 37.37
N ARG A 190 -3.21 9.90 37.55
CA ARG A 190 -3.00 8.47 37.24
C ARG A 190 -2.75 8.21 35.76
N LEU A 191 -3.45 8.92 34.86
CA LEU A 191 -3.22 8.81 33.42
C LEU A 191 -1.82 9.32 33.05
N VAL A 192 -1.40 10.44 33.62
CA VAL A 192 -0.06 11.00 33.39
C VAL A 192 1.02 10.04 33.87
N SER A 193 0.85 9.44 35.06
CA SER A 193 1.80 8.45 35.58
C SER A 193 1.87 7.20 34.68
N PHE A 194 0.73 6.72 34.20
CA PHE A 194 0.68 5.61 33.23
C PHE A 194 1.46 5.93 31.95
N ILE A 195 1.28 7.15 31.42
CA ILE A 195 1.93 7.58 30.19
C ILE A 195 3.45 7.62 30.34
N ASP A 196 3.95 8.09 31.49
CA ASP A 196 5.37 8.11 31.79
C ASP A 196 5.98 6.71 31.80
N ASP A 197 5.32 5.76 32.46
CA ASP A 197 5.83 4.39 32.60
C ASP A 197 5.66 3.53 31.33
N TYR A 198 4.60 3.76 30.57
CA TYR A 198 4.20 2.87 29.48
C TYR A 198 4.66 3.32 28.09
N ASN A 199 4.94 4.62 27.88
CA ASN A 199 5.44 5.11 26.59
C ASN A 199 6.76 4.45 26.15
N GLU A 200 7.62 4.08 27.10
CA GLU A 200 8.84 3.33 26.79
C GLU A 200 8.52 1.88 26.38
N LYS A 201 7.53 1.25 27.02
CA LYS A 201 7.08 -0.12 26.75
C LYS A 201 6.35 -0.27 25.41
N LEU A 202 5.79 0.82 24.87
CA LEU A 202 5.16 0.85 23.54
C LEU A 202 6.18 0.73 22.39
N LYS A 203 7.48 0.90 22.67
CA LYS A 203 8.54 0.72 21.66
C LYS A 203 8.76 -0.77 21.40
N TYR A 204 8.82 -1.16 20.13
CA TYR A 204 9.07 -2.55 19.74
C TYR A 204 10.43 -3.06 20.22
N GLY A 205 10.43 -4.28 20.77
CA GLY A 205 11.62 -4.96 21.23
C GLY A 205 12.56 -5.33 20.08
N THR A 206 13.80 -5.73 20.42
CA THR A 206 14.80 -6.14 19.43
C THR A 206 14.37 -7.40 18.66
N MET A 207 13.69 -8.33 19.33
CA MET A 207 13.18 -9.55 18.72
C MET A 207 12.04 -9.29 17.72
N ASP A 208 11.06 -8.45 18.09
CA ASP A 208 9.96 -8.07 17.18
C ASP A 208 10.50 -7.42 15.90
N ARG A 209 11.51 -6.54 16.05
CA ARG A 209 12.20 -5.92 14.92
C ARG A 209 12.88 -6.97 14.05
N PHE A 210 13.64 -7.89 14.63
CA PHE A 210 14.33 -8.94 13.89
C PHE A 210 13.35 -9.81 13.09
N VAL A 211 12.27 -10.27 13.74
CA VAL A 211 11.25 -11.13 13.13
C VAL A 211 10.54 -10.43 11.96
N VAL A 212 10.10 -9.18 12.16
CA VAL A 212 9.42 -8.43 11.09
C VAL A 212 10.38 -8.08 9.95
N TYR A 213 11.63 -7.69 10.23
CA TYR A 213 12.61 -7.47 9.17
C TYR A 213 12.93 -8.75 8.41
N PHE A 214 13.17 -9.85 9.11
CA PHE A 214 13.40 -11.14 8.47
C PHE A 214 12.22 -11.54 7.58
N ALA A 215 10.98 -11.43 8.06
CA ALA A 215 9.80 -11.73 7.25
C ALA A 215 9.68 -10.80 6.04
N ARG A 216 9.93 -9.49 6.18
CA ARG A 216 9.90 -8.54 5.05
C ARG A 216 10.88 -8.89 3.94
N TYR A 217 12.06 -9.42 4.29
CA TYR A 217 13.08 -9.78 3.30
C TYR A 217 12.97 -11.23 2.79
N CYS A 218 12.60 -12.18 3.64
CA CYS A 218 12.60 -13.61 3.33
C CYS A 218 11.21 -14.17 2.98
N LEU A 219 10.13 -13.61 3.53
CA LEU A 219 8.76 -14.13 3.45
C LEU A 219 7.77 -12.99 3.15
N ARG A 220 8.03 -12.24 2.09
CA ARG A 220 7.27 -11.03 1.73
C ARG A 220 5.74 -11.21 1.71
N PRO A 221 5.14 -12.29 1.16
CA PRO A 221 3.69 -12.46 1.19
C PRO A 221 3.13 -12.58 2.61
N PHE A 222 3.89 -13.16 3.55
CA PHE A 222 3.49 -13.30 4.96
C PHE A 222 3.89 -12.11 5.84
N SER A 223 4.82 -11.28 5.37
CA SER A 223 5.33 -10.14 6.14
C SER A 223 4.24 -9.14 6.52
N LYS A 224 3.20 -9.00 5.69
CA LYS A 224 2.04 -8.14 5.95
C LYS A 224 1.20 -8.66 7.12
N GLN A 225 0.83 -9.93 7.08
CA GLN A 225 0.03 -10.58 8.13
C GLN A 225 0.80 -10.61 9.44
N LEU A 226 2.10 -10.87 9.38
CA LEU A 226 2.95 -10.84 10.57
C LEU A 226 3.08 -9.42 11.15
N GLU A 227 3.28 -8.40 10.31
CA GLU A 227 3.32 -7.02 10.76
C GLU A 227 1.96 -6.58 11.36
N MET A 228 0.85 -7.00 10.76
CA MET A 228 -0.49 -6.77 11.29
C MET A 228 -0.70 -7.47 12.63
N TYR A 229 -0.28 -8.73 12.77
CA TYR A 229 -0.35 -9.49 14.01
C TYR A 229 0.45 -8.82 15.13
N VAL A 230 1.69 -8.41 14.84
CA VAL A 230 2.56 -7.71 15.79
C VAL A 230 1.97 -6.36 16.21
N ARG A 231 1.30 -5.64 15.29
CA ARG A 231 0.57 -4.40 15.62
C ARG A 231 -0.66 -4.64 16.49
N MET A 232 -1.44 -5.67 16.16
CA MET A 232 -2.63 -6.07 16.92
C MET A 232 -2.26 -6.49 18.34
N ASP A 233 -1.19 -7.29 18.49
CA ASP A 233 -0.67 -7.70 19.79
C ASP A 233 -0.18 -6.48 20.60
N ASN A 234 0.54 -5.54 19.98
CA ASN A 234 0.95 -4.30 20.66
C ASN A 234 -0.25 -3.48 21.16
N PHE A 235 -1.32 -3.41 20.36
CA PHE A 235 -2.58 -2.78 20.78
C PHE A 235 -3.25 -3.51 21.94
N GLY A 236 -3.33 -4.85 21.87
CA GLY A 236 -3.91 -5.67 22.95
C GLY A 236 -3.15 -5.52 24.27
N ARG A 237 -1.81 -5.46 24.24
CA ARG A 237 -0.97 -5.19 25.41
C ARG A 237 -1.26 -3.81 26.01
N LEU A 238 -1.37 -2.78 25.17
CA LEU A 238 -1.72 -1.41 25.60
C LEU A 238 -3.11 -1.38 26.25
N GLN A 239 -4.11 -2.02 25.62
CA GLN A 239 -5.47 -2.07 26.12
C GLN A 239 -5.55 -2.73 27.51
N GLN A 240 -4.92 -3.89 27.67
CA GLN A 240 -4.88 -4.61 28.95
C GLN A 240 -4.14 -3.83 30.03
N ALA A 241 -3.00 -3.21 29.69
CA ALA A 241 -2.21 -2.44 30.64
C ALA A 241 -2.98 -1.20 31.12
N LEU A 242 -3.63 -0.48 30.20
CA LEU A 242 -4.45 0.68 30.53
C LEU A 242 -5.64 0.28 31.41
N TYR A 243 -6.35 -0.80 31.07
CA TYR A 243 -7.48 -1.28 31.86
C TYR A 243 -7.09 -1.65 33.30
N ARG A 244 -5.94 -2.31 33.49
CA ARG A 244 -5.43 -2.73 34.82
C ARG A 244 -4.90 -1.57 35.66
N HIS A 245 -4.48 -0.47 35.05
CA HIS A 245 -3.92 0.69 35.77
C HIS A 245 -4.99 1.50 36.51
N PHE A 246 -6.23 1.51 36.00
CA PHE A 246 -7.34 2.24 36.62
C PHE A 246 -8.21 1.32 37.48
N PRO A 247 -8.82 1.85 38.55
CA PRO A 247 -9.69 1.07 39.42
C PRO A 247 -11.00 0.67 38.70
N PRO A 248 -11.63 -0.47 39.04
CA PRO A 248 -12.85 -0.94 38.36
C PRO A 248 -14.02 0.06 38.37
N GLN A 249 -14.08 0.96 39.36
CA GLN A 249 -15.11 2.01 39.43
C GLN A 249 -14.96 3.06 38.31
N PHE A 250 -13.74 3.33 37.87
CA PHE A 250 -13.45 4.27 36.77
C PHE A 250 -14.07 3.81 35.44
N TRP A 251 -14.23 2.51 35.27
CA TRP A 251 -14.77 1.90 34.05
C TRP A 251 -16.29 1.80 34.02
N GLY A 252 -16.99 2.15 35.11
CA GLY A 252 -18.44 2.03 35.18
C GLY A 252 -19.18 3.01 34.26
N ASP A 253 -20.06 2.48 33.40
CA ASP A 253 -20.87 3.25 32.44
C ASP A 253 -22.13 3.91 33.06
N LYS A 254 -22.23 3.95 34.40
CA LYS A 254 -23.40 4.47 35.13
C LYS A 254 -23.03 5.62 36.05
N GLY A 255 -23.90 6.63 36.10
CA GLY A 255 -23.77 7.81 36.97
C GLY A 255 -22.92 8.94 36.35
N ASN A 256 -22.66 10.00 37.13
CA ASN A 256 -21.83 11.14 36.73
C ASN A 256 -20.33 10.81 36.84
N ASN A 257 -19.88 9.84 36.04
CA ASN A 257 -18.49 9.43 35.98
C ASN A 257 -17.82 9.92 34.70
N LEU A 258 -16.62 10.48 34.86
CA LEU A 258 -15.69 10.77 33.76
C LEU A 258 -14.82 9.54 33.57
N SER A 259 -14.75 9.02 32.35
CA SER A 259 -13.99 7.83 32.00
C SER A 259 -13.27 8.05 30.67
N LEU A 260 -12.45 7.07 30.28
CA LEU A 260 -11.81 7.04 28.97
C LEU A 260 -12.11 5.73 28.24
N ARG A 261 -11.95 5.69 26.93
CA ARG A 261 -12.05 4.49 26.07
C ARG A 261 -10.91 4.50 25.06
N LEU A 262 -10.42 3.32 24.66
CA LEU A 262 -9.32 3.19 23.70
C LEU A 262 -9.87 2.57 22.41
N GLY A 263 -9.71 3.28 21.31
CA GLY A 263 -10.07 2.80 19.97
C GLY A 263 -8.84 2.68 19.06
N CYS A 264 -8.98 1.87 18.02
CA CYS A 264 -7.96 1.66 17.01
C CYS A 264 -8.58 1.35 15.64
N SER A 265 -7.86 1.72 14.59
CA SER A 265 -8.16 1.38 13.20
C SER A 265 -8.15 -0.13 13.02
N ARG A 266 -9.29 -0.72 12.66
CA ARG A 266 -9.45 -2.18 12.53
C ARG A 266 -8.74 -2.76 11.31
N ASN A 267 -8.51 -1.94 10.27
CA ASN A 267 -7.93 -2.43 9.02
C ASN A 267 -6.40 -2.62 9.08
N ASP A 268 -5.67 -1.76 9.80
CA ASP A 268 -4.20 -1.77 9.77
C ASP A 268 -3.51 -1.63 11.13
N TYR A 269 -4.27 -1.43 12.21
CA TYR A 269 -3.80 -1.16 13.57
C TYR A 269 -2.73 -0.05 13.64
N ALA A 270 -2.72 0.91 12.70
CA ALA A 270 -1.71 1.96 12.63
C ALA A 270 -2.13 3.24 13.38
N LEU A 271 -3.44 3.49 13.48
CA LEU A 271 -4.01 4.65 14.16
C LEU A 271 -4.78 4.21 15.40
N ALA A 272 -4.38 4.70 16.56
CA ALA A 272 -5.12 4.54 17.82
C ALA A 272 -5.52 5.90 18.40
N TYR A 273 -6.53 5.90 19.26
CA TYR A 273 -7.05 7.10 19.92
C TYR A 273 -7.67 6.79 21.27
N LEU A 274 -7.57 7.75 22.18
CA LEU A 274 -8.24 7.80 23.46
C LEU A 274 -9.45 8.72 23.36
N ASP A 275 -10.62 8.19 23.68
CA ASP A 275 -11.85 8.94 23.79
C ASP A 275 -12.19 9.20 25.25
N PHE A 276 -12.46 10.46 25.58
CA PHE A 276 -12.88 10.88 26.91
C PHE A 276 -14.40 10.97 26.95
N ILE A 277 -14.98 10.37 27.99
CA ILE A 277 -16.43 10.17 28.11
C ILE A 277 -16.91 10.75 29.42
N ASP A 278 -18.03 11.45 29.35
CA ASP A 278 -18.78 11.97 30.49
C ASP A 278 -20.15 11.30 30.53
N PHE A 279 -20.29 10.28 31.39
CA PHE A 279 -21.54 9.54 31.56
C PHE A 279 -22.63 10.34 32.28
N GLY A 280 -22.33 11.55 32.76
CA GLY A 280 -23.35 12.50 33.20
C GLY A 280 -24.13 13.13 32.03
N ARG A 281 -23.64 12.99 30.80
CA ARG A 281 -24.32 13.46 29.59
C ARG A 281 -25.20 12.37 29.00
N ASN A 282 -26.38 12.78 28.56
CA ASN A 282 -27.35 11.94 27.86
C ASN A 282 -27.75 12.62 26.55
N GLN A 283 -28.53 11.94 25.72
CA GLN A 283 -29.01 12.48 24.43
C GLN A 283 -29.69 13.86 24.59
N LYS A 284 -30.43 14.08 25.68
CA LYS A 284 -31.11 15.36 25.97
C LYS A 284 -30.15 16.52 26.27
N THR A 285 -28.98 16.24 26.83
CA THR A 285 -27.97 17.25 27.19
C THR A 285 -26.86 17.36 26.14
N TRP A 286 -26.94 16.55 25.08
CA TRP A 286 -25.97 16.52 24.01
C TRP A 286 -26.10 17.78 23.13
N LYS A 287 -25.00 18.54 23.03
CA LYS A 287 -24.96 19.81 22.29
C LYS A 287 -24.72 19.65 20.79
N GLY A 288 -24.89 18.45 20.24
CA GLY A 288 -24.54 18.14 18.86
C GLY A 288 -23.05 17.90 18.64
N VAL A 289 -22.69 17.63 17.38
CA VAL A 289 -21.29 17.49 16.95
C VAL A 289 -20.58 18.83 17.11
N GLN A 290 -19.60 18.89 18.02
CA GLN A 290 -18.86 20.13 18.28
C GLN A 290 -17.88 20.44 17.16
N LEU A 291 -18.19 21.49 16.38
CA LEU A 291 -17.29 22.03 15.37
C LEU A 291 -16.33 23.06 16.00
N PRO A 292 -15.04 23.09 15.59
CA PRO A 292 -14.44 22.26 14.55
C PRO A 292 -14.05 20.85 15.05
N SER A 293 -14.33 19.83 14.23
CA SER A 293 -13.97 18.42 14.47
C SER A 293 -12.92 17.96 13.46
N SER A 294 -11.91 17.21 13.91
CA SER A 294 -10.79 16.74 13.07
C SER A 294 -10.70 15.22 13.13
N PHE A 295 -10.72 14.56 11.97
CA PHE A 295 -10.61 13.11 11.85
C PHE A 295 -9.32 12.73 11.11
N LEU A 296 -8.48 11.90 11.73
CA LEU A 296 -7.27 11.39 11.09
C LEU A 296 -7.60 10.24 10.14
N CYS A 297 -7.00 10.24 8.96
CA CYS A 297 -6.99 9.06 8.10
C CYS A 297 -5.97 8.05 8.65
N SER A 298 -6.34 6.77 8.73
CA SER A 298 -5.42 5.66 8.95
C SER A 298 -4.62 5.36 7.66
N GLY A 299 -3.64 4.46 7.71
CA GLY A 299 -2.81 4.09 6.56
C GLY A 299 -1.50 4.87 6.36
N LYS A 300 -0.60 4.29 5.55
CA LYS A 300 0.67 4.89 5.09
C LYS A 300 0.58 5.42 3.65
N GLY A 301 -0.54 5.21 2.96
CA GLY A 301 -0.68 5.48 1.53
C GLY A 301 0.14 4.51 0.69
N THR A 302 0.30 3.27 1.16
CA THR A 302 0.87 2.16 0.38
C THR A 302 -0.27 1.27 -0.10
N PHE A 303 -0.04 0.44 -1.12
CA PHE A 303 -1.05 -0.50 -1.61
C PHE A 303 -1.66 -1.35 -0.48
N ASN A 304 -0.80 -1.89 0.40
CA ASN A 304 -1.22 -2.72 1.52
C ASN A 304 -1.84 -1.97 2.71
N HIS A 305 -1.59 -0.66 2.82
CA HIS A 305 -2.10 0.20 3.91
C HIS A 305 -2.53 1.53 3.30
N PRO A 306 -3.62 1.53 2.51
CA PRO A 306 -4.13 2.73 1.86
C PRO A 306 -4.58 3.74 2.90
N TYR A 307 -4.58 5.02 2.53
CA TYR A 307 -5.22 6.02 3.39
C TYR A 307 -6.72 5.76 3.43
N ALA A 308 -7.31 5.75 4.63
CA ALA A 308 -8.74 5.55 4.79
C ALA A 308 -9.27 6.31 6.01
N VAL A 309 -10.53 6.74 5.93
CA VAL A 309 -11.33 7.15 7.08
C VAL A 309 -12.29 6.02 7.41
N GLU A 310 -12.19 5.49 8.62
CA GLU A 310 -12.97 4.34 9.09
C GLU A 310 -14.39 4.74 9.50
N TYR A 311 -15.21 5.15 8.52
CA TYR A 311 -16.59 5.58 8.76
C TYR A 311 -17.46 4.49 9.40
N ALA A 312 -17.34 3.23 8.96
CA ALA A 312 -18.22 2.15 9.42
C ALA A 312 -17.90 1.65 10.85
N SER A 313 -16.64 1.74 11.27
CA SER A 313 -16.17 1.25 12.57
C SER A 313 -16.02 2.36 13.62
N ASP A 314 -15.86 3.63 13.23
CA ASP A 314 -15.64 4.75 14.16
C ASP A 314 -16.95 5.51 14.48
N PRO A 315 -17.52 5.35 15.70
CA PRO A 315 -18.79 5.97 16.06
C PRO A 315 -18.77 7.50 16.04
N LEU A 316 -17.61 8.12 16.31
CA LEU A 316 -17.48 9.57 16.28
C LEU A 316 -17.52 10.11 14.85
N VAL A 317 -16.95 9.38 13.88
CA VAL A 317 -17.05 9.77 12.47
C VAL A 317 -18.49 9.60 11.98
N LYS A 318 -19.15 8.49 12.36
CA LYS A 318 -20.59 8.30 12.05
C LYS A 318 -21.44 9.45 12.60
N SER A 319 -21.08 10.00 13.76
CA SER A 319 -21.87 11.03 14.45
C SER A 319 -22.07 12.30 13.61
N LEU A 320 -21.24 12.52 12.57
CA LEU A 320 -21.43 13.59 11.58
C LEU A 320 -22.80 13.55 10.90
N VAL A 321 -23.43 12.37 10.81
CA VAL A 321 -24.79 12.24 10.28
C VAL A 321 -25.78 13.07 11.11
N LEU A 322 -25.54 13.19 12.42
CA LEU A 322 -26.43 13.85 13.37
C LEU A 322 -26.47 15.37 13.20
N ILE A 323 -25.58 15.97 12.40
CA ILE A 323 -25.69 17.38 11.98
C ILE A 323 -27.03 17.61 11.27
N LYS A 324 -27.40 16.69 10.36
CA LYS A 324 -28.72 16.65 9.74
C LYS A 324 -29.05 15.22 9.35
N TYR A 325 -29.63 14.48 10.30
CA TYR A 325 -29.85 13.04 10.18
C TYR A 325 -30.58 12.66 8.90
N ASP A 326 -31.75 13.25 8.65
CA ASP A 326 -32.62 12.90 7.52
C ASP A 326 -31.96 13.08 6.14
N TYR A 327 -31.01 14.02 6.03
CA TYR A 327 -30.35 14.33 4.76
C TYR A 327 -29.03 13.58 4.60
N LEU A 328 -28.24 13.46 5.67
CA LEU A 328 -26.90 12.91 5.63
C LEU A 328 -26.88 11.38 5.75
N LYS A 329 -27.92 10.76 6.30
CA LYS A 329 -27.99 9.30 6.51
C LYS A 329 -27.66 8.49 5.26
N ASP A 330 -28.23 8.86 4.12
CA ASP A 330 -28.04 8.13 2.87
C ASP A 330 -26.83 8.62 2.07
N LYS A 331 -26.44 9.89 2.23
CA LYS A 331 -25.40 10.53 1.40
C LYS A 331 -24.01 10.41 2.00
N LEU A 332 -23.89 10.37 3.32
CA LEU A 332 -22.63 10.38 4.03
C LEU A 332 -21.83 9.06 3.88
N PRO A 333 -22.45 7.87 3.93
CA PRO A 333 -21.76 6.61 3.64
C PRO A 333 -21.15 6.61 2.23
N VAL A 334 -21.95 7.01 1.22
CA VAL A 334 -21.52 7.11 -0.18
C VAL A 334 -20.39 8.12 -0.35
N PHE A 335 -20.44 9.24 0.38
CA PHE A 335 -19.35 10.23 0.38
C PHE A 335 -18.04 9.62 0.89
N PHE A 336 -18.07 8.93 2.04
CA PHE A 336 -16.87 8.35 2.64
C PHE A 336 -16.31 7.15 1.86
N GLU A 337 -17.15 6.31 1.27
CA GLU A 337 -16.72 5.22 0.41
C GLU A 337 -15.96 5.75 -0.82
N ASN A 338 -16.55 6.71 -1.52
CA ASN A 338 -15.90 7.37 -2.65
C ASN A 338 -14.64 8.13 -2.24
N PHE A 339 -14.66 8.79 -1.07
CA PHE A 339 -13.49 9.47 -0.53
C PHE A 339 -12.35 8.49 -0.24
N ASN A 340 -12.65 7.34 0.38
CA ASN A 340 -11.68 6.27 0.63
C ASN A 340 -11.14 5.68 -0.68
N SER A 341 -11.96 5.57 -1.73
CA SER A 341 -11.49 5.16 -3.08
C SER A 341 -10.52 6.18 -3.71
N GLN A 342 -10.68 7.48 -3.43
CA GLN A 342 -9.68 8.48 -3.85
C GLN A 342 -8.43 8.44 -2.97
N LEU A 343 -8.58 8.23 -1.66
CA LEU A 343 -7.48 8.15 -0.71
C LEU A 343 -6.61 6.89 -0.91
N SER A 344 -7.20 5.76 -1.31
CA SER A 344 -6.45 4.53 -1.58
C SER A 344 -5.50 4.69 -2.77
N LYS A 345 -5.86 5.54 -3.72
CA LYS A 345 -5.00 5.90 -4.86
C LYS A 345 -3.88 6.86 -4.45
N LEU A 346 -4.06 7.65 -3.38
CA LEU A 346 -3.08 8.66 -2.97
C LEU A 346 -1.88 8.02 -2.27
N SER A 347 -0.69 8.17 -2.87
CA SER A 347 0.57 7.70 -2.28
C SER A 347 1.70 8.67 -2.51
N PHE A 348 2.31 9.18 -1.44
CA PHE A 348 3.46 10.10 -1.50
C PHE A 348 4.78 9.43 -1.93
N GLN A 349 4.77 8.12 -2.18
CA GLN A 349 5.92 7.36 -2.69
C GLN A 349 5.95 7.30 -4.23
N LYS A 350 4.87 7.71 -4.90
CA LYS A 350 4.76 7.77 -6.37
C LYS A 350 5.61 8.88 -6.99
N LEU A 351 5.63 8.93 -8.33
CA LEU A 351 6.18 10.06 -9.09
C LEU A 351 5.42 11.35 -8.77
N GLN A 352 6.14 12.48 -8.73
CA GLN A 352 5.59 13.79 -8.35
C GLN A 352 4.33 14.16 -9.14
N HIS A 353 4.33 13.97 -10.46
CA HIS A 353 3.17 14.28 -11.30
C HIS A 353 1.93 13.44 -10.94
N GLN A 354 2.11 12.16 -10.58
CA GLN A 354 1.00 11.30 -10.14
C GLN A 354 0.46 11.74 -8.78
N ILE A 355 1.34 12.07 -7.83
CA ILE A 355 0.93 12.59 -6.51
C ILE A 355 0.08 13.84 -6.68
N MET A 356 0.54 14.78 -7.51
CA MET A 356 -0.18 16.03 -7.80
C MET A 356 -1.57 15.75 -8.38
N ARG A 357 -1.67 14.83 -9.35
CA ARG A 357 -2.95 14.46 -9.96
C ARG A 357 -3.89 13.81 -8.95
N ASP A 358 -3.41 12.83 -8.20
CA ASP A 358 -4.22 12.05 -7.26
C ASP A 358 -4.68 12.95 -6.09
N LEU A 359 -3.78 13.78 -5.54
CA LEU A 359 -4.10 14.74 -4.49
C LEU A 359 -5.08 15.84 -4.96
N ALA A 360 -4.93 16.34 -6.19
CA ALA A 360 -5.88 17.30 -6.77
C ALA A 360 -7.27 16.69 -6.95
N LYS A 361 -7.37 15.41 -7.34
CA LYS A 361 -8.65 14.69 -7.43
C LYS A 361 -9.30 14.55 -6.06
N THR A 362 -8.54 14.15 -5.04
CA THR A 362 -9.03 14.05 -3.65
C THR A 362 -9.56 15.40 -3.14
N VAL A 363 -8.82 16.49 -3.37
CA VAL A 363 -9.22 17.83 -2.92
C VAL A 363 -10.48 18.32 -3.66
N ARG A 364 -10.55 18.13 -4.98
CA ARG A 364 -11.76 18.44 -5.76
C ARG A 364 -12.97 17.65 -5.31
N TRP A 365 -12.80 16.38 -4.91
CA TRP A 365 -13.88 15.57 -4.36
C TRP A 365 -14.45 16.20 -3.07
N VAL A 366 -13.58 16.58 -2.14
CA VAL A 366 -13.98 17.25 -0.90
C VAL A 366 -14.67 18.59 -1.18
N GLU A 367 -14.23 19.34 -2.17
CA GLU A 367 -14.86 20.61 -2.54
C GLU A 367 -16.22 20.46 -3.20
N ASN A 368 -16.38 19.46 -4.06
CA ASN A 368 -17.68 19.11 -4.63
C ASN A 368 -18.64 18.69 -3.51
N ALA A 369 -18.16 17.90 -2.55
CA ALA A 369 -18.95 17.53 -1.38
C ALA A 369 -19.30 18.76 -0.51
N ASN A 370 -18.40 19.73 -0.34
CA ASN A 370 -18.75 20.98 0.34
C ASN A 370 -19.90 21.70 -0.35
N ARG A 371 -19.84 21.85 -1.68
CA ARG A 371 -20.89 22.51 -2.47
C ARG A 371 -22.22 21.78 -2.37
N CYS A 372 -22.22 20.44 -2.46
CA CYS A 372 -23.45 19.65 -2.57
C CYS A 372 -24.02 19.17 -1.22
N LEU A 373 -23.19 18.99 -0.20
CA LEU A 373 -23.56 18.35 1.07
C LEU A 373 -23.42 19.28 2.28
N PHE A 374 -22.27 19.93 2.47
CA PHE A 374 -21.95 20.55 3.77
C PHE A 374 -22.30 22.05 3.86
N ASN A 375 -22.07 22.83 2.79
CA ASN A 375 -22.20 24.29 2.82
C ASN A 375 -23.63 24.75 3.17
N HIS A 376 -24.65 24.00 2.76
CA HIS A 376 -26.06 24.28 3.04
C HIS A 376 -26.38 24.27 4.55
N PHE A 377 -25.58 23.56 5.35
CA PHE A 377 -25.74 23.45 6.80
C PHE A 377 -24.73 24.29 7.57
N GLY A 378 -24.07 25.26 6.91
CA GLY A 378 -23.06 26.09 7.57
C GLY A 378 -21.82 25.28 8.01
N VAL A 379 -21.49 24.20 7.29
CA VAL A 379 -20.31 23.36 7.56
C VAL A 379 -19.41 23.31 6.32
N LYS A 380 -18.09 23.40 6.52
CA LYS A 380 -17.08 23.20 5.47
C LYS A 380 -16.11 22.13 5.90
N CYS A 381 -15.93 21.13 5.06
CA CYS A 381 -14.92 20.11 5.17
C CYS A 381 -13.63 20.55 4.47
N VAL A 382 -12.48 20.43 5.11
CA VAL A 382 -11.18 20.78 4.54
C VAL A 382 -10.17 19.69 4.85
N LEU A 383 -9.41 19.29 3.83
CA LEU A 383 -8.34 18.33 3.97
C LEU A 383 -7.08 19.04 4.43
N PHE A 384 -6.42 18.50 5.45
CA PHE A 384 -5.15 19.00 5.97
C PHE A 384 -4.07 17.94 5.85
N ILE A 385 -2.85 18.38 5.58
CA ILE A 385 -1.66 17.55 5.77
C ILE A 385 -1.01 17.98 7.06
N VAL A 386 -0.76 17.04 7.95
CA VAL A 386 -0.09 17.28 9.23
C VAL A 386 1.25 16.54 9.22
N GLU A 387 2.31 17.28 9.46
CA GLU A 387 3.64 16.73 9.74
C GLU A 387 3.90 16.79 11.24
N ASN A 388 4.17 15.62 11.83
CA ASN A 388 4.68 15.50 13.18
C ASN A 388 6.17 15.18 13.16
N GLN A 389 6.96 15.97 13.86
CA GLN A 389 8.37 15.73 14.14
C GLN A 389 8.56 15.53 15.64
N TYR A 390 9.37 14.55 16.01
CA TYR A 390 9.78 14.30 17.38
C TYR A 390 11.25 14.67 17.52
N LYS A 391 11.55 15.51 18.49
CA LYS A 391 12.93 15.80 18.88
C LYS A 391 13.06 15.46 20.35
N GLU A 392 13.95 14.53 20.67
CA GLU A 392 14.29 14.27 22.06
C GLU A 392 15.01 15.51 22.64
N VAL A 393 14.49 16.01 23.74
CA VAL A 393 15.09 17.02 24.60
C VAL A 393 15.71 16.28 25.79
N ASN A 394 16.68 16.90 26.46
CA ASN A 394 17.38 16.33 27.61
C ASN A 394 16.39 15.68 28.61
N GLU A 395 16.75 14.51 29.15
CA GLU A 395 15.99 13.73 30.14
C GLU A 395 14.73 13.00 29.63
N GLY A 396 14.70 12.62 28.34
CA GLY A 396 13.63 11.75 27.81
C GLY A 396 12.32 12.48 27.49
N ALA A 397 12.28 13.81 27.66
CA ALA A 397 11.18 14.64 27.21
C ALA A 397 11.24 14.82 25.69
N PHE A 398 10.14 14.60 24.97
CA PHE A 398 10.08 14.82 23.52
C PHE A 398 9.46 16.19 23.21
N GLU A 399 10.22 17.08 22.56
CA GLU A 399 9.67 18.27 21.91
C GLU A 399 8.99 17.83 20.61
N GLN A 400 7.67 17.82 20.62
CA GLN A 400 6.88 17.54 19.43
C GLN A 400 6.70 18.82 18.63
N ARG A 401 7.32 18.89 17.46
CA ARG A 401 7.09 19.98 16.50
C ARG A 401 6.04 19.55 15.48
N ARG A 402 4.86 20.17 15.57
CA ARG A 402 3.73 19.93 14.65
C ARG A 402 3.63 21.05 13.63
N ARG A 403 3.30 20.68 12.39
CA ARG A 403 3.04 21.62 11.31
C ARG A 403 1.86 21.12 10.51
N SER A 404 0.92 21.99 10.16
CA SER A 404 -0.24 21.60 9.34
C SER A 404 -0.34 22.46 8.09
N PHE A 405 -0.94 21.95 7.03
CA PHE A 405 -1.14 22.71 5.80
C PHE A 405 -2.52 22.40 5.21
N PRO A 406 -3.40 23.41 5.04
CA PRO A 406 -4.71 23.21 4.41
C PRO A 406 -4.55 22.95 2.92
N LEU A 407 -5.30 21.98 2.40
CA LEU A 407 -5.37 21.68 0.98
C LEU A 407 -6.70 22.20 0.43
N GLU A 408 -6.67 23.41 -0.13
CA GLU A 408 -7.80 24.02 -0.84
C GLU A 408 -7.40 24.27 -2.31
N SER A 409 -8.28 23.99 -3.26
CA SER A 409 -7.99 24.13 -4.70
C SER A 409 -7.67 25.57 -5.08
N VAL A 410 -8.38 26.53 -4.47
CA VAL A 410 -8.17 27.97 -4.68
C VAL A 410 -6.70 28.35 -4.41
N PHE A 411 -6.07 27.67 -3.45
CA PHE A 411 -4.66 27.87 -3.13
C PHE A 411 -3.74 27.29 -4.21
N PHE A 412 -4.02 26.07 -4.68
CA PHE A 412 -3.19 25.42 -5.71
C PHE A 412 -3.31 26.09 -7.08
N GLU A 413 -4.48 26.64 -7.40
CA GLU A 413 -4.70 27.42 -8.62
C GLU A 413 -3.99 28.78 -8.55
N ALA A 414 -3.97 29.42 -7.37
CA ALA A 414 -3.27 30.69 -7.18
C ALA A 414 -1.74 30.53 -7.12
N PHE A 415 -1.22 29.43 -6.56
CA PHE A 415 0.21 29.22 -6.31
C PHE A 415 0.69 27.81 -6.73
N PRO A 416 0.75 27.50 -8.04
CA PRO A 416 1.14 26.17 -8.53
C PRO A 416 2.57 25.79 -8.14
N ASP A 417 3.48 26.76 -8.02
CA ASP A 417 4.86 26.53 -7.60
C ASP A 417 4.96 26.05 -6.14
N MET A 418 4.14 26.62 -5.24
CA MET A 418 4.13 26.16 -3.85
C MET A 418 3.57 24.75 -3.75
N TYR A 419 2.62 24.39 -4.61
CA TYR A 419 2.08 23.04 -4.65
C TYR A 419 3.13 22.00 -5.08
N ASN A 420 3.93 22.32 -6.11
CA ASN A 420 5.08 21.51 -6.50
C ASN A 420 6.11 21.36 -5.37
N GLN A 421 6.41 22.45 -4.65
CA GLN A 421 7.31 22.43 -3.50
C GLN A 421 6.74 21.60 -2.35
N LEU A 422 5.43 21.65 -2.10
CA LEU A 422 4.75 20.83 -1.10
C LEU A 422 4.89 19.34 -1.42
N VAL A 423 4.62 18.93 -2.66
CA VAL A 423 4.74 17.51 -3.04
C VAL A 423 6.20 17.03 -2.95
N ALA A 424 7.15 17.84 -3.44
CA ALA A 424 8.58 17.52 -3.29
C ALA A 424 8.99 17.44 -1.81
N TYR A 425 8.44 18.34 -0.97
CA TYR A 425 8.66 18.35 0.47
C TYR A 425 8.20 17.04 1.11
N LEU A 426 6.95 16.66 0.85
CA LEU A 426 6.31 15.48 1.42
C LEU A 426 6.98 14.20 0.95
N ARG A 427 7.29 14.08 -0.34
CA ARG A 427 8.01 12.92 -0.89
C ARG A 427 9.35 12.72 -0.21
N HIS A 428 10.15 13.79 -0.09
CA HIS A 428 11.42 13.74 0.62
C HIS A 428 11.24 13.32 2.08
N LYS A 429 10.20 13.84 2.77
CA LYS A 429 9.94 13.54 4.19
C LYS A 429 9.45 12.11 4.41
N VAL A 430 8.53 11.62 3.58
CA VAL A 430 8.06 10.23 3.61
C VAL A 430 9.22 9.27 3.31
N SER A 431 10.06 9.57 2.31
CA SER A 431 11.23 8.73 2.00
C SER A 431 12.35 8.81 3.05
N ALA A 432 12.35 9.86 3.87
CA ALA A 432 13.32 10.03 4.94
C ALA A 432 12.99 9.22 6.19
N GLU A 433 11.73 8.86 6.39
CA GLU A 433 11.25 8.24 7.63
C GLU A 433 11.73 9.02 8.87
N LYS A 434 11.75 10.35 8.78
CA LYS A 434 12.12 11.27 9.89
C LYS A 434 10.94 12.01 10.50
N SER A 435 9.81 12.01 9.80
CA SER A 435 8.63 12.73 10.21
C SER A 435 7.42 11.93 9.79
N GLU A 436 6.46 11.88 10.68
CA GLU A 436 5.18 11.27 10.41
C GLU A 436 4.31 12.26 9.65
N ILE A 437 3.76 11.84 8.51
CA ILE A 437 2.84 12.63 7.71
C ILE A 437 1.45 11.99 7.81
N LYS A 438 0.48 12.71 8.36
CA LYS A 438 -0.92 12.27 8.43
C LYS A 438 -1.81 13.17 7.57
N ILE A 439 -2.87 12.59 7.04
CA ILE A 439 -3.94 13.32 6.37
C ILE A 439 -5.08 13.46 7.38
N VAL A 440 -5.64 14.65 7.47
CA VAL A 440 -6.69 14.98 8.44
C VAL A 440 -7.86 15.61 7.70
N LEU A 441 -9.06 15.05 7.91
CA LEU A 441 -10.31 15.60 7.43
C LEU A 441 -10.90 16.49 8.54
N LYS A 442 -10.94 17.81 8.31
CA LYS A 442 -11.41 18.78 9.31
C LYS A 442 -12.74 19.40 8.89
N PHE A 443 -13.74 19.29 9.74
CA PHE A 443 -15.02 19.99 9.60
C PHE A 443 -14.97 21.28 10.42
N LYS A 444 -15.31 22.41 9.81
CA LYS A 444 -15.37 23.73 10.45
C LYS A 444 -16.71 24.41 10.14
N ALA A 445 -17.12 25.33 11.01
CA ALA A 445 -18.22 26.23 10.69
C ALA A 445 -17.88 27.02 9.41
N PHE A 446 -18.84 27.09 8.50
CA PHE A 446 -18.73 27.76 7.22
C PHE A 446 -19.41 29.12 7.28
N ASP A 447 -18.60 30.16 7.14
CA ASP A 447 -19.07 31.54 6.96
C ASP A 447 -18.73 32.00 5.55
N HIS A 448 -19.77 32.32 4.78
CA HIS A 448 -19.65 32.79 3.41
C HIS A 448 -18.81 34.08 3.32
N ARG A 449 -18.88 34.95 4.32
CA ARG A 449 -18.08 36.18 4.40
C ARG A 449 -16.60 35.86 4.53
N LYS A 450 -16.22 34.93 5.42
CA LYS A 450 -14.82 34.47 5.60
C LYS A 450 -14.26 33.84 4.32
N GLN A 451 -15.08 33.12 3.54
CA GLN A 451 -14.65 32.60 2.24
C GLN A 451 -14.42 33.71 1.20
N LEU A 452 -15.36 34.66 1.10
CA LEU A 452 -15.28 35.74 0.13
C LEU A 452 -14.05 36.63 0.39
N LEU A 453 -13.78 36.97 1.65
CA LEU A 453 -12.57 37.68 2.06
C LEU A 453 -11.28 36.92 1.69
N THR A 454 -11.25 35.61 1.95
CA THR A 454 -10.11 34.76 1.55
C THR A 454 -9.92 34.78 0.03
N SER A 455 -11.00 34.70 -0.75
CA SER A 455 -10.93 34.70 -2.22
C SER A 455 -10.46 36.04 -2.79
N LEU A 456 -10.93 37.17 -2.26
CA LEU A 456 -10.48 38.51 -2.63
C LEU A 456 -8.99 38.68 -2.32
N ARG A 457 -8.56 38.22 -1.15
CA ARG A 457 -7.14 38.23 -0.75
C ARG A 457 -6.27 37.41 -1.70
N LEU A 458 -6.68 36.20 -2.06
CA LEU A 458 -5.94 35.35 -3.00
C LEU A 458 -5.86 36.01 -4.39
N ASN A 459 -6.95 36.62 -4.86
CA ASN A 459 -6.93 37.38 -6.11
C ASN A 459 -5.98 38.58 -6.06
N ASN A 460 -5.90 39.30 -4.93
CA ASN A 460 -4.97 40.41 -4.74
C ASN A 460 -3.48 40.00 -4.68
N MET A 461 -3.21 38.73 -4.38
CA MET A 461 -1.87 38.13 -4.34
C MET A 461 -1.47 37.40 -5.62
N LYS A 462 -2.42 37.15 -6.54
CA LYS A 462 -2.09 36.62 -7.87
C LYS A 462 -1.14 37.59 -8.57
N PRO A 463 -0.07 37.09 -9.21
CA PRO A 463 0.91 37.96 -9.83
C PRO A 463 0.27 38.72 -11.00
N GLU A 464 0.09 40.04 -10.85
CA GLU A 464 -0.01 40.90 -12.01
C GLU A 464 1.34 40.92 -12.73
N LYS A 465 1.27 40.87 -14.06
CA LYS A 465 2.39 40.70 -15.00
C LYS A 465 3.65 41.46 -14.56
N GLY A 466 4.58 40.77 -13.89
CA GLY A 466 5.98 41.21 -13.73
C GLY A 466 6.49 41.42 -12.30
N LYS A 467 5.65 41.55 -11.26
CA LYS A 467 6.10 41.60 -9.86
C LYS A 467 5.29 40.65 -9.00
N THR A 468 5.87 39.50 -8.69
CA THR A 468 5.24 38.50 -7.83
C THR A 468 5.23 39.03 -6.39
N LYS A 469 4.13 39.65 -5.94
CA LYS A 469 3.85 39.90 -4.51
C LYS A 469 4.10 38.66 -3.64
N TYR A 470 3.95 37.48 -4.23
CA TYR A 470 4.38 36.20 -3.68
C TYR A 470 5.87 36.12 -3.32
N ARG A 471 6.78 36.55 -4.21
CA ARG A 471 8.23 36.63 -3.90
C ARG A 471 8.53 37.68 -2.84
N ASP A 472 7.78 38.77 -2.82
CA ASP A 472 7.94 39.81 -1.80
C ASP A 472 7.47 39.28 -0.42
N ALA A 473 6.34 38.58 -0.34
CA ALA A 473 5.87 37.89 0.86
C ALA A 473 6.86 36.78 1.31
N ILE A 474 7.50 36.08 0.36
CA ILE A 474 8.60 35.16 0.66
C ILE A 474 9.78 35.91 1.29
N SER A 475 10.16 37.07 0.75
CA SER A 475 11.29 37.87 1.26
C SER A 475 11.03 38.45 2.65
N ARG A 476 9.77 38.76 2.97
CA ARG A 476 9.35 39.33 4.27
C ARG A 476 9.02 38.28 5.33
N ASN A 477 9.08 36.99 5.00
CA ASN A 477 8.61 35.88 5.86
C ASN A 477 7.13 35.96 6.28
N GLU A 478 6.32 36.76 5.59
CA GLU A 478 4.87 36.87 5.83
C GLU A 478 4.15 35.61 5.33
N SER A 479 3.06 35.20 5.97
CA SER A 479 2.25 34.06 5.51
C SER A 479 1.34 34.48 4.36
N VAL A 480 1.34 33.69 3.28
CA VAL A 480 0.44 33.91 2.13
C VAL A 480 -0.99 33.53 2.49
N LEU A 481 -1.16 32.61 3.44
CA LEU A 481 -2.46 32.04 3.82
C LEU A 481 -3.18 32.82 4.94
N PHE A 482 -2.44 33.46 5.85
CA PHE A 482 -3.00 34.04 7.08
C PHE A 482 -2.45 35.44 7.33
N ASP A 483 -3.25 36.36 7.88
CA ASP A 483 -2.83 37.73 8.17
C ASP A 483 -2.05 37.80 9.50
N GLU A 484 -1.40 38.94 9.75
CA GLU A 484 -0.79 39.29 11.04
C GLU A 484 -1.78 39.92 12.03
N SER A 485 -3.02 40.23 11.61
CA SER A 485 -4.07 40.70 12.53
C SER A 485 -4.81 39.52 13.19
N ASP A 486 -4.18 38.93 14.20
CA ASP A 486 -4.79 38.03 15.18
C ASP A 486 -5.84 38.73 16.09
N SER A 487 -6.29 39.95 15.75
CA SER A 487 -7.28 40.71 16.54
C SER A 487 -8.67 40.04 16.53
N GLN A 488 -9.10 39.47 15.40
CA GLN A 488 -10.45 38.89 15.27
C GLN A 488 -10.61 37.55 15.99
N LEU A 489 -9.54 36.75 16.09
CA LEU A 489 -9.57 35.47 16.80
C LEU A 489 -9.44 35.67 18.32
N ASN A 490 -8.78 36.75 18.73
CA ASN A 490 -8.80 37.22 20.11
C ASN A 490 -10.15 37.87 20.48
N GLU A 491 -10.82 38.59 19.57
CA GLU A 491 -12.20 39.07 19.76
C GLU A 491 -13.20 37.92 19.88
N GLU A 492 -13.14 36.91 19.01
CA GLU A 492 -14.04 35.74 19.07
C GLU A 492 -13.81 34.93 20.37
N ARG A 493 -12.57 34.90 20.90
CA ARG A 493 -12.25 34.36 22.24
C ARG A 493 -12.75 35.23 23.38
N LEU A 494 -12.61 36.55 23.28
CA LEU A 494 -13.09 37.50 24.28
C LEU A 494 -14.62 37.48 24.37
N LEU A 495 -15.32 37.35 23.25
CA LEU A 495 -16.78 37.21 23.20
C LEU A 495 -17.25 35.90 23.84
N LEU A 496 -16.57 34.78 23.60
CA LEU A 496 -16.90 33.49 24.24
C LEU A 496 -16.63 33.49 25.75
N VAL A 497 -15.62 34.22 26.22
CA VAL A 497 -15.34 34.40 27.65
C VAL A 497 -16.40 35.31 28.29
N ASN A 498 -16.84 36.36 27.58
CA ASN A 498 -17.90 37.26 28.05
C ASN A 498 -19.27 36.58 28.08
N ASP A 499 -19.60 35.73 27.10
CA ASP A 499 -20.86 34.94 27.09
C ASP A 499 -20.87 33.88 28.19
N ALA A 500 -19.71 33.27 28.49
CA ALA A 500 -19.55 32.34 29.61
C ALA A 500 -19.70 33.03 30.98
N GLN A 501 -19.35 34.32 31.08
CA GLN A 501 -19.60 35.15 32.28
C GLN A 501 -21.03 35.68 32.35
N ALA A 502 -21.70 35.88 31.20
CA ALA A 502 -23.10 36.31 31.14
C ALA A 502 -24.11 35.21 31.52
N THR A 503 -23.68 33.94 31.63
CA THR A 503 -24.59 32.82 31.98
C THR A 503 -24.78 32.60 33.50
N THR A 504 -24.22 33.46 34.36
CA THR A 504 -24.48 33.47 35.81
C THR A 504 -25.19 34.75 36.24
N LEU A 505 -26.47 34.89 35.87
CA LEU A 505 -27.40 35.82 36.53
C LEU A 505 -28.77 35.11 36.65
N PRO A 506 -29.37 35.03 37.85
CA PRO A 506 -30.64 34.37 38.03
C PRO A 506 -31.79 35.23 37.49
N LEU A 507 -32.70 34.58 36.78
CA LEU A 507 -34.04 35.07 36.45
C LEU A 507 -34.78 35.46 37.73
N MET A 508 -35.32 36.69 37.79
CA MET A 508 -36.44 37.09 38.63
C MET A 508 -37.38 38.01 37.82
N PRO A 509 -38.70 38.05 38.14
CA PRO A 509 -39.76 38.43 37.21
C PRO A 509 -40.21 39.89 37.31
N ASP A 510 -40.98 40.30 36.28
CA ASP A 510 -41.62 41.61 36.06
C ASP A 510 -42.40 42.19 37.25
N ALA A 511 -42.27 43.50 37.50
CA ALA A 511 -43.38 44.40 37.88
C ALA A 511 -43.02 45.91 37.75
N LYS A 512 -43.99 46.63 37.17
CA LYS A 512 -44.16 48.07 36.88
C LYS A 512 -43.70 49.10 37.94
N SER A 513 -43.28 50.29 37.50
CA SER A 513 -43.99 51.58 37.71
C SER A 513 -43.20 52.79 37.19
N ASP A 514 -43.95 53.82 36.79
CA ASP A 514 -43.56 55.14 36.28
C ASP A 514 -42.76 55.99 37.29
N ASP A 515 -41.86 56.87 36.83
CA ASP A 515 -42.10 58.33 36.78
C ASP A 515 -40.87 59.18 36.37
N GLN A 516 -41.23 60.36 35.88
CA GLN A 516 -40.49 61.48 35.30
C GLN A 516 -39.51 62.25 36.25
N ILE A 517 -38.46 62.88 35.67
CA ILE A 517 -37.95 64.27 35.87
C ILE A 517 -36.42 64.38 35.71
N ASP A 518 -36.03 64.97 34.59
CA ASP A 518 -35.21 66.17 34.35
C ASP A 518 -33.81 66.44 34.97
N SER A 519 -32.91 66.77 34.04
CA SER A 519 -31.90 67.84 34.04
C SER A 519 -30.51 67.72 34.72
N THR A 520 -29.54 68.10 33.89
CA THR A 520 -28.29 68.86 34.14
C THR A 520 -26.97 68.17 34.55
N VAL A 521 -26.03 68.20 33.59
CA VAL A 521 -24.68 68.83 33.66
C VAL A 521 -23.74 68.36 34.77
N ASP A 522 -22.66 67.65 34.44
CA ASP A 522 -21.32 68.26 34.28
C ASP A 522 -20.22 67.28 33.87
N ASN A 523 -19.25 67.81 33.12
CA ASN A 523 -17.97 67.20 32.80
C ASN A 523 -17.01 67.39 33.98
N SER A 524 -16.29 66.35 34.42
CA SER A 524 -14.85 66.42 34.75
C SER A 524 -14.30 65.14 35.39
N SER A 525 -12.97 65.04 35.30
CA SER A 525 -12.05 64.21 36.09
C SER A 525 -12.07 62.69 35.89
N LYS A 526 -11.10 62.26 35.08
CA LYS A 526 -10.27 61.08 35.32
C LYS A 526 -9.77 61.08 36.77
N GLU A 527 -10.17 60.09 37.55
CA GLU A 527 -9.41 59.58 38.68
C GLU A 527 -9.53 58.05 38.70
N GLU A 528 -8.38 57.41 38.50
CA GLU A 528 -8.18 55.96 38.64
C GLU A 528 -8.28 55.60 40.13
N ALA A 529 -9.47 55.18 40.55
CA ALA A 529 -9.65 54.53 41.85
C ALA A 529 -9.42 53.03 41.70
N SER A 530 -8.29 52.59 42.26
CA SER A 530 -7.97 51.21 42.59
C SER A 530 -9.09 50.57 43.42
N PHE A 531 -9.71 49.51 42.88
CA PHE A 531 -10.46 48.56 43.69
C PHE A 531 -9.79 47.19 43.61
N THR A 532 -9.10 46.86 44.69
CA THR A 532 -8.54 45.56 45.00
C THR A 532 -9.64 44.52 45.23
N GLY A 533 -9.48 43.32 44.69
CA GLY A 533 -10.07 42.12 45.30
C GLY A 533 -10.78 41.12 44.40
N VAL A 534 -10.08 40.51 43.44
CA VAL A 534 -10.33 39.09 43.07
C VAL A 534 -8.97 38.41 42.85
N PRO A 535 -8.55 37.47 43.70
CA PRO A 535 -7.33 36.71 43.46
C PRO A 535 -7.63 35.48 42.58
N GLY A 536 -6.81 35.27 41.56
CA GLY A 536 -6.62 33.94 40.98
C GLY A 536 -7.05 33.78 39.53
N LEU A 537 -6.24 34.30 38.60
CA LEU A 537 -6.05 33.75 37.26
C LEU A 537 -4.80 34.35 36.60
N GLU A 538 -3.67 34.28 37.30
CA GLU A 538 -2.35 34.43 36.68
C GLU A 538 -1.56 33.15 36.85
N GLY A 539 -0.92 32.73 35.76
CA GLY A 539 -0.32 31.41 35.58
C GLY A 539 0.58 30.97 36.73
N VAL A 540 0.36 29.73 37.17
CA VAL A 540 1.26 29.04 38.09
C VAL A 540 2.65 28.98 37.46
N LYS A 541 3.59 29.76 38.00
CA LYS A 541 5.03 29.60 37.74
C LYS A 541 5.49 28.35 38.47
N VAL A 542 5.70 27.26 37.75
CA VAL A 542 6.43 26.10 38.29
C VAL A 542 7.92 26.39 38.13
N ILE A 543 8.62 26.55 39.24
CA ILE A 543 10.07 26.68 39.26
C ILE A 543 10.64 25.26 39.28
N VAL A 544 11.21 24.83 38.16
CA VAL A 544 12.08 23.65 38.10
C VAL A 544 13.47 24.18 37.75
N HIS A 545 14.45 23.96 38.64
CA HIS A 545 15.87 24.36 38.45
C HIS A 545 16.13 25.83 38.10
N GLY A 546 15.47 26.79 38.76
CA GLY A 546 15.86 28.20 38.73
C GLY A 546 15.55 28.97 37.43
N THR A 547 15.01 28.32 36.40
CA THR A 547 14.53 28.98 35.18
C THR A 547 13.02 29.09 35.16
N THR A 548 12.49 30.32 35.21
CA THR A 548 11.05 30.59 35.03
C THR A 548 10.67 30.46 33.57
N HIS A 549 10.04 29.35 33.18
CA HIS A 549 9.41 29.23 31.86
C HIS A 549 7.97 29.75 31.94
N LYS A 550 7.63 30.75 31.10
CA LYS A 550 6.24 31.10 30.82
C LYS A 550 5.65 29.91 30.06
N LEU A 551 4.82 29.10 30.73
CA LEU A 551 3.95 28.14 30.07
C LEU A 551 2.95 28.95 29.25
N VAL A 552 3.32 29.27 28.01
CA VAL A 552 2.35 29.65 26.99
C VAL A 552 1.43 28.44 26.85
N ASP A 553 0.13 28.68 26.97
CA ASP A 553 -0.92 27.67 26.85
C ASP A 553 -1.05 27.20 25.40
N ALA A 554 0.01 26.59 24.88
CA ALA A 554 0.06 25.88 23.61
C ALA A 554 -0.58 24.48 23.72
N SER A 555 -1.20 24.18 24.87
CA SER A 555 -1.91 22.93 25.19
C SER A 555 -3.20 22.71 24.38
N LEU A 556 -3.55 23.66 23.50
CA LEU A 556 -4.73 23.55 22.64
C LEU A 556 -4.54 22.42 21.61
N ARG A 557 -5.08 21.25 21.99
CA ARG A 557 -5.37 20.02 21.23
C ARG A 557 -4.16 19.34 20.57
N ALA A 558 -4.03 18.04 20.84
CA ALA A 558 -3.07 17.13 20.20
C ALA A 558 -3.04 17.17 18.65
N PHE A 559 -4.08 17.73 18.00
CA PHE A 559 -4.22 17.88 16.55
C PHE A 559 -4.89 19.20 16.12
N SER A 560 -4.74 20.29 16.90
CA SER A 560 -5.24 21.59 16.44
C SER A 560 -4.45 22.05 15.20
N THR A 561 -5.14 22.25 14.08
CA THR A 561 -4.56 22.93 12.92
C THR A 561 -4.59 24.43 13.18
N THR A 562 -3.72 24.88 14.09
CA THR A 562 -3.59 26.31 14.41
C THR A 562 -3.00 27.06 13.21
N ILE A 563 -3.30 28.35 13.14
CA ILE A 563 -2.75 29.24 12.14
C ILE A 563 -1.22 29.25 12.21
N GLU A 564 -0.65 29.35 13.41
CA GLU A 564 0.80 29.29 13.64
C GLU A 564 1.44 28.01 13.10
N SER A 565 0.81 26.85 13.30
CA SER A 565 1.30 25.58 12.75
C SER A 565 1.36 25.62 11.22
N SER A 566 0.42 26.34 10.59
CA SER A 566 0.36 26.53 9.15
C SER A 566 1.39 27.53 8.64
N LYS A 567 1.56 28.68 9.31
CA LYS A 567 2.64 29.64 9.04
C LYS A 567 4.01 28.95 9.13
N SER A 568 4.22 28.10 10.14
CA SER A 568 5.47 27.36 10.33
C SER A 568 5.71 26.27 9.26
N PHE A 569 4.65 25.62 8.77
CA PHE A 569 4.72 24.68 7.66
C PHE A 569 5.13 25.40 6.38
N GLU A 570 4.47 26.52 6.09
CA GLU A 570 4.72 27.36 4.93
C GLU A 570 6.18 27.86 4.91
N ALA A 571 6.68 28.37 6.04
CA ALA A 571 8.09 28.78 6.18
C ALA A 571 9.06 27.61 5.93
N ALA A 572 8.68 26.37 6.28
CA ALA A 572 9.50 25.19 6.04
C ALA A 572 9.53 24.75 4.57
N LEU A 573 8.45 24.98 3.81
CA LEU A 573 8.42 24.76 2.37
C LEU A 573 9.41 25.68 1.64
N ARG A 574 9.57 26.92 2.12
CA ARG A 574 10.41 27.96 1.50
C ARG A 574 11.92 27.72 1.64
N LYS A 575 12.38 26.86 2.57
CA LYS A 575 13.82 26.68 2.83
C LYS A 575 14.51 25.93 1.67
N PRO A 576 15.56 26.48 1.04
CA PRO A 576 16.24 25.85 -0.09
C PRO A 576 16.96 24.56 0.32
N ARG A 577 16.71 23.47 -0.41
CA ARG A 577 17.24 22.13 -0.11
C ARG A 577 18.40 21.71 -1.02
N ARG A 578 19.34 22.60 -1.27
CA ARG A 578 20.46 22.34 -2.20
C ARG A 578 21.64 21.54 -1.62
N LYS A 579 21.61 21.16 -0.34
CA LYS A 579 22.71 20.38 0.30
C LYS A 579 22.82 18.97 -0.30
N MET A 580 24.04 18.45 -0.39
CA MET A 580 24.35 17.12 -0.96
C MET A 580 23.53 15.99 -0.34
N LYS A 581 23.29 16.04 0.99
CA LYS A 581 22.43 15.07 1.71
C LYS A 581 20.99 15.02 1.17
N HIS A 582 20.44 16.14 0.71
CA HIS A 582 19.10 16.17 0.10
C HIS A 582 19.11 15.56 -1.29
N ARG A 583 20.15 15.79 -2.08
CA ARG A 583 20.31 15.14 -3.39
C ARG A 583 20.46 13.62 -3.28
N ALA A 584 21.19 13.13 -2.28
CA ALA A 584 21.30 11.69 -2.02
C ALA A 584 19.95 11.07 -1.60
N MET A 585 19.16 11.78 -0.80
CA MET A 585 17.82 11.35 -0.38
C MET A 585 16.80 11.41 -1.52
N GLU A 586 16.90 12.43 -2.35
CA GLU A 586 16.13 12.56 -3.58
C GLU A 586 16.48 11.42 -4.54
N ALA A 587 17.77 11.14 -4.73
CA ALA A 587 18.25 9.99 -5.50
C ALA A 587 17.73 8.67 -4.88
N LYS A 588 17.76 8.48 -3.56
CA LYS A 588 17.15 7.31 -2.90
C LYS A 588 15.65 7.22 -3.15
N SER A 589 14.92 8.33 -3.10
CA SER A 589 13.47 8.37 -3.36
C SER A 589 13.15 8.14 -4.84
N VAL A 590 14.04 8.55 -5.74
CA VAL A 590 13.97 8.32 -7.18
C VAL A 590 14.34 6.89 -7.47
N VAL A 591 15.33 6.31 -6.79
CA VAL A 591 15.70 4.89 -6.83
C VAL A 591 14.64 4.03 -6.19
N ASN A 592 13.92 4.46 -5.15
CA ASN A 592 12.78 3.72 -4.58
C ASN A 592 11.57 3.82 -5.50
N ALA A 593 11.29 5.00 -6.06
CA ALA A 593 10.26 5.17 -7.07
C ALA A 593 10.58 4.35 -8.32
N PHE A 594 11.86 4.33 -8.73
CA PHE A 594 12.40 3.51 -9.79
C PHE A 594 12.48 2.05 -9.38
N TYR A 595 12.70 1.66 -8.13
CA TYR A 595 12.72 0.26 -7.67
C TYR A 595 11.33 -0.33 -7.77
N MET A 596 10.32 0.45 -7.36
CA MET A 596 8.91 0.20 -7.65
C MET A 596 8.62 0.19 -9.18
N LEU A 597 9.52 0.69 -10.02
CA LEU A 597 9.42 0.82 -11.48
C LEU A 597 10.31 -0.15 -12.28
N PHE A 598 11.42 -0.67 -11.70
CA PHE A 598 12.59 -1.28 -12.37
C PHE A 598 13.11 -2.55 -11.73
N PHE A 599 12.95 -2.85 -10.43
CA PHE A 599 13.18 -4.25 -9.99
C PHE A 599 12.04 -5.17 -10.45
N LYS A 600 11.09 -4.53 -11.13
CA LYS A 600 10.34 -4.91 -12.31
C LYS A 600 11.26 -4.90 -13.55
N ASN A 601 12.48 -5.50 -13.58
CA ASN A 601 13.45 -5.60 -14.74
C ASN A 601 14.91 -5.97 -14.32
N VAL A 602 15.57 -6.93 -14.99
CA VAL A 602 16.75 -7.74 -14.53
C VAL A 602 18.11 -7.47 -15.16
N GLY A 603 19.16 -8.17 -14.68
CA GLY A 603 20.38 -8.61 -15.42
C GLY A 603 21.56 -8.91 -14.48
N SER A 604 22.60 -9.75 -14.70
CA SER A 604 23.12 -10.66 -15.76
C SER A 604 24.28 -11.56 -15.19
N ALA A 605 24.87 -12.51 -15.94
CA ALA A 605 25.67 -13.66 -15.42
C ALA A 605 27.22 -13.58 -15.49
N SER A 606 27.90 -14.20 -14.49
CA SER A 606 29.34 -14.09 -14.12
C SER A 606 30.34 -15.03 -14.86
N MET A 607 31.65 -14.75 -14.72
CA MET A 607 32.80 -15.43 -15.37
C MET A 607 33.63 -16.36 -14.45
N THR A 608 33.00 -17.20 -13.64
CA THR A 608 33.77 -18.01 -12.66
C THR A 608 34.11 -19.42 -13.15
N LYS A 609 35.34 -19.85 -12.84
CA LYS A 609 35.97 -21.12 -13.27
C LYS A 609 35.45 -22.36 -12.55
N ASP A 610 34.62 -22.19 -11.52
CA ASP A 610 34.11 -23.26 -10.68
C ASP A 610 32.61 -23.46 -10.94
N PRO A 611 32.18 -24.62 -11.48
CA PRO A 611 30.76 -24.90 -11.72
C PRO A 611 29.96 -24.93 -10.42
N THR A 612 30.59 -25.06 -9.25
CA THR A 612 29.91 -25.07 -7.94
C THR A 612 29.11 -23.80 -7.73
N GLN A 613 29.63 -22.64 -8.16
CA GLN A 613 28.90 -21.38 -8.10
C GLN A 613 27.72 -21.38 -9.07
N MET A 614 27.86 -21.95 -10.26
CA MET A 614 26.78 -22.05 -11.24
C MET A 614 25.69 -23.03 -10.81
N ILE A 615 26.06 -24.14 -10.16
CA ILE A 615 25.13 -25.11 -9.55
C ILE A 615 24.41 -24.46 -8.38
N MET A 616 25.12 -23.72 -7.52
CA MET A 616 24.52 -22.98 -6.41
C MET A 616 23.53 -21.91 -6.91
N VAL A 617 23.92 -21.12 -7.92
CA VAL A 617 23.05 -20.13 -8.56
C VAL A 617 21.86 -20.81 -9.23
N TYR A 618 22.05 -21.95 -9.89
CA TYR A 618 20.96 -22.74 -10.48
C TYR A 618 19.98 -23.23 -9.43
N SER A 619 20.46 -23.84 -8.34
CA SER A 619 19.61 -24.29 -7.24
C SER A 619 18.88 -23.14 -6.55
N LEU A 620 19.55 -22.00 -6.33
CA LEU A 620 18.95 -20.81 -5.74
C LEU A 620 17.87 -20.21 -6.64
N THR A 621 18.15 -20.11 -7.94
CA THR A 621 17.19 -19.57 -8.93
C THR A 621 16.02 -20.51 -9.16
N LEU A 622 16.24 -21.83 -9.14
CA LEU A 622 15.18 -22.83 -9.19
C LEU A 622 14.28 -22.82 -7.93
N ALA A 623 14.88 -22.65 -6.74
CA ALA A 623 14.12 -22.47 -5.51
C ALA A 623 13.31 -21.16 -5.53
N LEU A 624 13.92 -20.07 -6.01
CA LEU A 624 13.22 -18.81 -6.24
C LEU A 624 12.10 -18.96 -7.28
N ASP A 625 12.27 -19.81 -8.29
CA ASP A 625 11.25 -20.09 -9.31
C ASP A 625 10.03 -20.75 -8.70
N LEU A 626 10.26 -21.77 -7.85
CA LEU A 626 9.20 -22.45 -7.11
C LEU A 626 8.51 -21.48 -6.14
N LEU A 627 9.26 -20.61 -5.47
CA LEU A 627 8.70 -19.62 -4.55
C LEU A 627 7.86 -18.57 -5.29
N LEU A 628 8.36 -18.04 -6.41
CA LEU A 628 7.65 -17.08 -7.25
C LEU A 628 6.42 -17.72 -7.91
N LEU A 629 6.56 -18.93 -8.42
CA LEU A 629 5.45 -19.69 -8.99
C LEU A 629 4.38 -19.93 -7.93
N THR A 630 4.77 -20.36 -6.73
CA THR A 630 3.82 -20.56 -5.61
C THR A 630 3.18 -19.23 -5.22
N SER A 631 3.94 -18.14 -5.18
CA SER A 631 3.41 -16.80 -4.85
C SER A 631 2.41 -16.33 -5.90
N ILE A 632 2.74 -16.43 -7.19
CA ILE A 632 1.86 -16.10 -8.31
C ILE A 632 0.63 -17.01 -8.31
N THR A 633 0.79 -18.30 -7.98
CA THR A 633 -0.32 -19.25 -7.92
C THR A 633 -1.26 -18.93 -6.77
N LEU A 634 -0.72 -18.68 -5.57
CA LEU A 634 -1.50 -18.29 -4.41
C LEU A 634 -2.24 -16.97 -4.65
N GLU A 635 -1.66 -16.09 -5.45
CA GLU A 635 -2.28 -14.84 -5.84
C GLU A 635 -3.40 -15.02 -6.85
N ILE A 636 -3.15 -15.80 -7.91
CA ILE A 636 -4.16 -16.17 -8.90
C ILE A 636 -5.33 -16.89 -8.22
N LEU A 637 -5.04 -17.70 -7.19
CA LEU A 637 -6.01 -18.44 -6.40
C LEU A 637 -6.46 -17.69 -5.14
N SER A 638 -6.03 -16.44 -4.94
CA SER A 638 -6.31 -15.71 -3.71
C SER A 638 -7.81 -15.50 -3.58
N PRO A 639 -8.43 -15.97 -2.47
CA PRO A 639 -9.87 -15.85 -2.27
C PRO A 639 -10.30 -14.44 -1.83
N GLU A 640 -9.36 -13.51 -1.59
CA GLU A 640 -9.67 -12.14 -1.14
C GLU A 640 -10.18 -11.23 -2.27
N ASP A 641 -9.77 -11.46 -3.52
CA ASP A 641 -10.12 -10.61 -4.68
C ASP A 641 -11.07 -11.32 -5.65
N ASP A 642 -12.21 -11.82 -5.16
CA ASP A 642 -13.34 -12.19 -6.00
C ASP A 642 -12.98 -13.05 -7.27
N TYR A 643 -11.93 -13.88 -7.18
CA TYR A 643 -11.34 -14.61 -8.31
C TYR A 643 -11.18 -13.78 -9.60
N GLU A 644 -11.12 -12.46 -9.45
CA GLU A 644 -10.97 -11.50 -10.52
C GLU A 644 -9.62 -11.77 -11.17
N ASN A 645 -8.58 -12.01 -10.37
CA ASN A 645 -7.25 -12.35 -10.88
C ASN A 645 -7.25 -13.62 -11.74
N MET A 646 -8.01 -14.65 -11.35
CA MET A 646 -8.14 -15.88 -12.14
C MET A 646 -8.84 -15.64 -13.49
N THR A 647 -9.93 -14.88 -13.47
CA THR A 647 -10.76 -14.61 -14.66
C THR A 647 -10.14 -13.57 -15.59
N ILE A 648 -9.39 -12.62 -15.04
CA ILE A 648 -8.73 -11.53 -15.76
C ILE A 648 -7.50 -12.05 -16.50
N PHE A 649 -6.58 -12.73 -15.78
CA PHE A 649 -5.29 -13.15 -16.35
C PHE A 649 -4.84 -14.54 -15.93
N GLY A 650 -5.34 -15.07 -14.82
CA GLY A 650 -4.89 -16.36 -14.28
C GLY A 650 -5.16 -17.53 -15.22
N TRP A 651 -6.25 -17.50 -15.99
CA TRP A 651 -6.49 -18.48 -17.06
C TRP A 651 -5.41 -18.43 -18.14
N ALA A 652 -4.93 -17.24 -18.53
CA ALA A 652 -3.86 -17.13 -19.53
C ALA A 652 -2.53 -17.66 -18.96
N PHE A 653 -2.31 -17.47 -17.65
CA PHE A 653 -1.15 -18.01 -16.97
C PHE A 653 -1.19 -19.54 -16.90
N LEU A 654 -2.37 -20.11 -16.62
CA LEU A 654 -2.54 -21.54 -16.39
C LEU A 654 -2.81 -22.36 -17.64
N LEU A 655 -3.50 -21.80 -18.64
CA LEU A 655 -4.12 -22.56 -19.73
C LEU A 655 -3.66 -22.20 -21.13
N PHE A 656 -2.95 -21.09 -21.35
CA PHE A 656 -2.55 -20.72 -22.72
C PHE A 656 -1.61 -21.78 -23.32
N TYR A 657 -0.53 -22.11 -22.59
CA TYR A 657 0.07 -23.44 -22.67
C TYR A 657 -0.11 -24.14 -21.32
N PRO A 658 -1.02 -25.11 -21.21
CA PRO A 658 -1.44 -25.69 -19.95
C PRO A 658 -0.27 -26.15 -19.10
N LEU A 659 -0.26 -25.64 -17.86
CA LEU A 659 0.69 -26.02 -16.82
C LEU A 659 2.18 -25.82 -17.16
N VAL A 660 2.53 -25.22 -18.29
CA VAL A 660 3.94 -24.99 -18.67
C VAL A 660 4.72 -24.21 -17.60
N PRO A 661 4.15 -23.18 -16.92
CA PRO A 661 4.83 -22.51 -15.81
C PRO A 661 5.17 -23.44 -14.64
N TYR A 662 4.38 -24.51 -14.43
CA TYR A 662 4.51 -25.50 -13.35
C TYR A 662 5.38 -26.69 -13.74
N LEU A 663 5.30 -27.14 -15.00
CA LEU A 663 6.13 -28.20 -15.54
C LEU A 663 7.59 -27.77 -15.63
N ALA A 664 7.86 -26.50 -15.97
CA ALA A 664 9.20 -25.97 -16.07
C ALA A 664 10.07 -26.20 -14.81
N PRO A 665 9.72 -25.71 -13.61
CA PRO A 665 10.56 -25.93 -12.43
C PRO A 665 10.63 -27.41 -12.03
N LEU A 666 9.56 -28.19 -12.24
CA LEU A 666 9.58 -29.64 -11.98
C LEU A 666 10.63 -30.36 -12.85
N VAL A 667 10.63 -30.08 -14.15
CA VAL A 667 11.64 -30.58 -15.10
C VAL A 667 13.03 -30.07 -14.72
N GLY A 668 13.15 -28.83 -14.24
CA GLY A 668 14.40 -28.28 -13.73
C GLY A 668 14.95 -29.01 -12.51
N VAL A 669 14.09 -29.39 -11.56
CA VAL A 669 14.46 -30.20 -10.38
C VAL A 669 14.86 -31.60 -10.81
N LEU A 670 14.07 -32.25 -11.65
CA LEU A 670 14.36 -33.60 -12.16
C LEU A 670 15.66 -33.63 -12.97
N GLY A 671 15.90 -32.63 -13.82
CA GLY A 671 17.13 -32.47 -14.59
C GLY A 671 18.35 -32.25 -13.69
N ALA A 672 18.20 -31.53 -12.58
CA ALA A 672 19.26 -31.35 -11.59
C ALA A 672 19.60 -32.66 -10.88
N LEU A 673 18.58 -33.37 -10.39
CA LEU A 673 18.73 -34.61 -9.64
C LEU A 673 19.31 -35.74 -10.49
N ARG A 674 18.84 -35.88 -11.73
CA ARG A 674 19.30 -36.91 -12.68
C ARG A 674 20.55 -36.53 -13.46
N LYS A 675 21.00 -35.26 -13.37
CA LYS A 675 22.10 -34.69 -14.18
C LYS A 675 21.88 -34.89 -15.68
N ASP A 676 20.63 -34.81 -16.13
CA ASP A 676 20.23 -35.09 -17.51
C ASP A 676 20.24 -33.80 -18.36
N ILE A 677 21.08 -33.79 -19.40
CA ILE A 677 21.24 -32.66 -20.34
C ILE A 677 19.94 -32.42 -21.14
N SER A 678 19.20 -33.48 -21.45
CA SER A 678 17.95 -33.40 -22.22
C SER A 678 16.85 -32.74 -21.41
N LEU A 679 16.69 -33.09 -20.12
CA LEU A 679 15.74 -32.43 -19.22
C LEU A 679 16.10 -30.95 -19.00
N MET A 680 17.39 -30.61 -18.88
CA MET A 680 17.79 -29.20 -18.79
C MET A 680 17.56 -28.42 -20.11
N ARG A 681 17.56 -29.11 -21.27
CA ARG A 681 17.18 -28.50 -22.56
C ARG A 681 15.67 -28.27 -22.60
N ALA A 682 14.88 -29.26 -22.19
CA ALA A 682 13.43 -29.16 -22.06
C ALA A 682 13.01 -28.03 -21.12
N LEU A 683 13.69 -27.87 -19.97
CA LEU A 683 13.51 -26.72 -19.06
C LEU A 683 13.65 -25.38 -19.78
N GLY A 684 14.69 -25.22 -20.61
CA GLY A 684 14.91 -23.99 -21.37
C GLY A 684 13.79 -23.71 -22.37
N ASN A 685 13.30 -24.75 -23.04
CA ASN A 685 12.17 -24.64 -23.97
C ASN A 685 10.87 -24.28 -23.22
N LEU A 686 10.56 -24.99 -22.14
CA LEU A 686 9.37 -24.73 -21.30
C LEU A 686 9.41 -23.32 -20.69
N ASN A 687 10.57 -22.86 -20.22
CA ASN A 687 10.73 -21.48 -19.76
C ASN A 687 10.49 -20.47 -20.90
N SER A 688 10.95 -20.77 -22.11
CA SER A 688 10.75 -19.89 -23.26
C SER A 688 9.26 -19.81 -23.65
N PHE A 689 8.55 -20.94 -23.65
CA PHE A 689 7.10 -20.98 -23.87
C PHE A 689 6.33 -20.26 -22.76
N ALA A 690 6.68 -20.51 -21.49
CA ALA A 690 6.08 -19.82 -20.36
C ALA A 690 6.23 -18.30 -20.49
N ILE A 691 7.43 -17.80 -20.84
CA ILE A 691 7.69 -16.37 -21.00
C ILE A 691 6.95 -15.80 -22.20
N ALA A 692 7.09 -16.41 -23.37
CA ALA A 692 6.59 -15.88 -24.64
C ALA A 692 5.06 -15.82 -24.70
N PHE A 693 4.39 -16.73 -23.99
CA PHE A 693 2.95 -16.91 -24.10
C PHE A 693 2.25 -16.76 -22.76
N ASN A 694 2.38 -17.72 -21.83
CA ASN A 694 1.61 -17.70 -20.58
C ASN A 694 1.81 -16.40 -19.80
N VAL A 695 3.07 -16.05 -19.51
CA VAL A 695 3.40 -14.86 -18.72
C VAL A 695 3.20 -13.59 -19.53
N PHE A 696 3.56 -13.57 -20.82
CA PHE A 696 3.38 -12.38 -21.65
C PHE A 696 1.91 -12.01 -21.81
N ILE A 697 1.05 -12.99 -22.11
CA ILE A 697 -0.39 -12.77 -22.25
C ILE A 697 -1.01 -12.43 -20.90
N SER A 698 -0.61 -13.12 -19.82
CA SER A 698 -1.03 -12.74 -18.46
C SER A 698 -0.63 -11.31 -18.13
N CYS A 699 0.59 -10.89 -18.49
CA CYS A 699 1.04 -9.51 -18.30
C CYS A 699 0.26 -8.52 -19.16
N LEU A 700 -0.04 -8.84 -20.42
CA LEU A 700 -0.87 -8.00 -21.29
C LEU A 700 -2.28 -7.86 -20.74
N LEU A 701 -2.85 -8.94 -20.21
CA LEU A 701 -4.15 -8.93 -19.56
C LEU A 701 -4.09 -8.11 -18.27
N CYS A 702 -3.13 -8.36 -17.37
CA CYS A 702 -2.90 -7.51 -16.19
C CYS A 702 -2.74 -6.03 -16.58
N LEU A 703 -2.03 -5.71 -17.67
CA LEU A 703 -1.86 -4.33 -18.16
C LEU A 703 -3.17 -3.74 -18.70
N PHE A 704 -3.92 -4.53 -19.47
CA PHE A 704 -5.20 -4.14 -20.07
C PHE A 704 -6.25 -3.89 -19.00
N TRP A 705 -6.26 -4.72 -17.96
CA TRP A 705 -7.20 -4.66 -16.83
C TRP A 705 -6.69 -3.81 -15.66
N HIS A 706 -5.55 -3.15 -15.82
CA HIS A 706 -4.97 -2.21 -14.85
C HIS A 706 -4.74 -2.79 -13.45
N ASP A 707 -4.26 -4.02 -13.43
CA ASP A 707 -3.98 -4.81 -12.24
C ASP A 707 -2.75 -4.29 -11.47
N ASP A 708 -2.54 -4.74 -10.22
CA ASP A 708 -1.50 -4.18 -9.33
C ASP A 708 -0.12 -4.27 -10.02
N PRO A 709 0.61 -3.14 -10.17
CA PRO A 709 1.99 -3.16 -10.65
C PRO A 709 2.92 -4.11 -9.89
N ALA A 710 2.58 -4.50 -8.65
CA ALA A 710 3.26 -5.55 -7.90
C ALA A 710 3.14 -6.93 -8.58
N TYR A 711 2.03 -7.28 -9.22
CA TYR A 711 1.87 -8.53 -9.98
C TYR A 711 2.65 -8.50 -11.28
N LEU A 712 2.61 -7.38 -11.99
CA LEU A 712 3.49 -7.17 -13.13
C LEU A 712 4.96 -7.23 -12.74
N LEU A 713 5.32 -6.74 -11.54
CA LEU A 713 6.64 -6.89 -10.95
C LEU A 713 6.94 -8.35 -10.60
N MET A 714 6.00 -9.12 -10.03
CA MET A 714 6.21 -10.54 -9.75
C MET A 714 6.33 -11.38 -11.01
N PHE A 715 5.45 -11.19 -12.00
CA PHE A 715 5.56 -11.82 -13.32
C PHE A 715 6.86 -11.46 -14.01
N LEU A 716 7.30 -10.23 -13.86
CA LEU A 716 8.57 -9.83 -14.41
C LEU A 716 9.71 -10.48 -13.65
N VAL A 717 9.79 -10.39 -12.32
CA VAL A 717 10.78 -11.14 -11.52
C VAL A 717 10.75 -12.63 -11.85
N PHE A 718 9.58 -13.20 -12.14
CA PHE A 718 9.41 -14.57 -12.63
C PHE A 718 9.99 -14.77 -14.03
N VAL A 719 9.65 -13.95 -15.04
CA VAL A 719 10.27 -13.98 -16.39
C VAL A 719 11.77 -13.86 -16.31
N LEU A 720 12.24 -12.95 -15.48
CA LEU A 720 13.64 -12.64 -15.29
C LEU A 720 14.37 -13.79 -14.60
N ASN A 721 13.77 -14.38 -13.57
CA ASN A 721 14.28 -15.59 -12.93
C ASN A 721 14.30 -16.76 -13.92
N LYS A 722 13.26 -16.94 -14.74
CA LYS A 722 13.20 -17.94 -15.82
C LYS A 722 14.30 -17.72 -16.86
N MET A 723 14.59 -16.48 -17.24
CA MET A 723 15.71 -16.14 -18.13
C MET A 723 17.06 -16.48 -17.48
N VAL A 724 17.23 -16.17 -16.19
CA VAL A 724 18.45 -16.53 -15.43
C VAL A 724 18.58 -18.05 -15.34
N ILE A 725 17.52 -18.79 -15.02
CA ILE A 725 17.51 -20.25 -14.98
C ILE A 725 17.87 -20.81 -16.35
N SER A 726 17.28 -20.31 -17.43
CA SER A 726 17.60 -20.77 -18.80
C SER A 726 19.05 -20.46 -19.19
N ALA A 727 19.60 -19.31 -18.79
CA ALA A 727 20.99 -18.94 -19.06
C ALA A 727 21.98 -19.78 -18.23
N VAL A 728 21.70 -19.96 -16.94
CA VAL A 728 22.52 -20.76 -16.03
C VAL A 728 22.43 -22.24 -16.39
N SER A 729 21.24 -22.75 -16.73
CA SER A 729 21.05 -24.13 -17.21
C SER A 729 21.72 -24.36 -18.55
N ALA A 730 21.71 -23.39 -19.48
CA ALA A 730 22.46 -23.48 -20.73
C ALA A 730 23.98 -23.56 -20.47
N ARG A 731 24.51 -22.75 -19.55
CA ARG A 731 25.93 -22.80 -19.17
C ARG A 731 26.29 -24.09 -18.43
N LEU A 732 25.42 -24.58 -17.54
CA LEU A 732 25.59 -25.88 -16.89
C LEU A 732 25.53 -27.01 -17.90
N ARG A 733 24.61 -26.98 -18.87
CA ARG A 733 24.58 -27.94 -19.98
C ARG A 733 25.85 -27.91 -20.80
N GLN A 734 26.35 -26.73 -21.15
CA GLN A 734 27.63 -26.60 -21.87
C GLN A 734 28.79 -27.17 -21.05
N TYR A 735 28.81 -26.92 -19.74
CA TYR A 735 29.81 -27.48 -18.84
C TYR A 735 29.68 -29.01 -18.71
N MET A 736 28.47 -29.55 -18.60
CA MET A 736 28.23 -30.99 -18.51
C MET A 736 28.50 -31.71 -19.83
N ALA A 737 28.14 -31.10 -20.96
CA ALA A 737 28.40 -31.63 -22.30
C ALA A 737 29.90 -31.57 -22.66
N ASN A 738 30.62 -30.56 -22.16
CA ASN A 738 32.05 -30.41 -22.39
C ASN A 738 32.77 -29.74 -21.20
N PRO A 739 33.15 -30.51 -20.16
CA PRO A 739 33.75 -29.96 -18.96
C PRO A 739 35.13 -29.32 -19.18
N ARG A 740 35.76 -29.59 -20.34
CA ARG A 740 37.05 -28.98 -20.73
C ARG A 740 36.89 -27.69 -21.54
N PHE A 741 35.67 -27.23 -21.83
CA PHE A 741 35.43 -26.08 -22.71
C PHE A 741 36.15 -24.81 -22.25
N ALA A 742 36.12 -24.46 -20.96
CA ALA A 742 36.81 -23.27 -20.44
C ALA A 742 38.35 -23.38 -20.53
N SER A 743 38.90 -24.58 -20.31
CA SER A 743 40.33 -24.86 -20.48
C SER A 743 40.72 -24.77 -21.97
N ASN A 744 39.86 -25.29 -22.84
CA ASN A 744 40.06 -25.27 -24.29
C ASN A 744 39.91 -23.85 -24.86
N GLN A 745 38.95 -23.05 -24.39
CA GLN A 745 38.78 -21.65 -24.80
C GLN A 745 39.94 -20.79 -24.31
N HIS A 746 40.44 -21.01 -23.08
CA HIS A 746 41.63 -20.33 -22.60
C HIS A 746 42.88 -20.74 -23.40
N LYS A 747 43.01 -22.02 -23.75
CA LYS A 747 44.06 -22.50 -24.67
C LYS A 747 43.90 -21.87 -26.06
N LEU A 748 42.68 -21.76 -26.59
CA LEU A 748 42.40 -21.15 -27.90
C LEU A 748 42.70 -19.65 -27.90
N GLN A 749 42.31 -18.93 -26.85
CA GLN A 749 42.65 -17.52 -26.67
C GLN A 749 44.15 -17.31 -26.50
N LYS A 750 44.85 -18.22 -25.79
CA LYS A 750 46.31 -18.20 -25.69
C LYS A 750 46.97 -18.46 -27.05
N MET A 751 46.45 -19.42 -27.83
CA MET A 751 46.90 -19.69 -29.20
C MET A 751 46.63 -18.49 -30.13
N MET A 752 45.45 -17.88 -30.07
CA MET A 752 45.09 -16.70 -30.87
C MET A 752 45.93 -15.47 -30.50
N ARG A 753 46.20 -15.25 -29.22
CA ARG A 753 47.12 -14.18 -28.76
C ARG A 753 48.54 -14.44 -29.22
N SER A 754 49.00 -15.69 -29.16
CA SER A 754 50.32 -16.07 -29.69
C SER A 754 50.40 -15.91 -31.22
N GLN A 755 49.32 -16.23 -31.96
CA GLN A 755 49.25 -16.02 -33.41
C GLN A 755 49.19 -14.53 -33.78
N ARG A 756 48.51 -13.68 -33.01
CA ARG A 756 48.53 -12.23 -33.21
C ARG A 756 49.91 -11.64 -32.93
N ALA A 757 50.54 -12.01 -31.83
CA ALA A 757 51.89 -11.58 -31.51
C ALA A 757 52.91 -12.01 -32.59
N LYS A 758 52.76 -13.21 -33.17
CA LYS A 758 53.56 -13.68 -34.32
C LYS A 758 53.27 -12.99 -35.65
N LYS A 759 52.11 -12.34 -35.79
CA LYS A 759 51.78 -11.52 -36.98
C LYS A 759 52.28 -10.08 -36.83
N GLU A 760 52.48 -9.63 -35.59
CA GLU A 760 52.97 -8.30 -35.26
C GLU A 760 54.51 -8.23 -35.20
N GLN A 761 55.19 -9.38 -35.08
CA GLN A 761 56.64 -9.58 -35.31
C GLN A 761 56.89 -9.95 -36.77
#